data_AF-A0AAW2LRB3-F1
#
_entry.id   AF-A0AAW2LRB3-F1
#
_cell.length_a   1.000
_cell.length_b   1.000
_cell.length_c   1.000
_cell.angle_alpha   90.00
_cell.angle_beta   90.00
_cell.angle_gamma   90.00
#
_symmetry.space_group_name_H-M   'P 1'
#
loop_
_entity.id
_entity.type
_entity.pdbx_description
1 polymer ?
#
loop_
_entity_poly.entity_id
_entity_poly.type
_entity_poly.pdbx_seq_one_letter_code
_entity_poly.pdbx_strand_id
1 'polypeptide(L)'
;MENGVREAGGVCSTETGNGGEDVYSCKESDASSADHLVVMVHGILGSGSDWKFGAEQFVQRLPDKVFVHCSERNAAKLTLDGVDVMGERLAEEVLEVIKRKPGLRKISFIAHSVGGLVARYAIGKLYRPPEGGNAEEVSTNVSSEESKGTIADLQPMNFITVATPHLGSRGNKQVPFLFGVTAFEKAAGLVIHLIFRRTGRHLFLRDDDEGKPPLLRRMVEDNEESLFMSALRSFKRRVAYSNVGYDHIVGWRTSSIRRNSELPKWEDSVDEKYPHVVYEERCKAYDNEQSEPPVEDDGLDALEEELVTGLSRVSWEKVDVSFHRSRVKFAAHSIIQVKDHYMHSEGCWFLSLIKANAEDALITTFSRNGISIVSQSRTSAPPSLKLRVSSLPSTMETTLISASHSLSVSWNSVSPTSSNRRFAPVSSFSFVKLGLTKRLSPGRKLISRQNCLIKVRASTDGAVNAKGEQNEDFVIEDVPHLTNFLPDLPSFPSPLKKSQAYAIVKRTFVSPEDMVAQKIVVQKDSPRGIHFRRAGPHEKVYFKPEEVRACIVTCGGLCPGINTVIREIVCGLSNMYGVNEVLGIQEVERRGLKMAVAGIPKTIDNDIAVIDKSFGFDTAVEEAQRAINAAHVEVESVENGVGIVKLMGRYSGFIAMHATLASRDVDCCLIPESPFYLEGQGGLFEFVEERLKENGHMVIVLAEGAGQEYVAQSWHAAAEKDASGNRLLLDVGLWLTQKIKDHFTNVRKMAINMKYIDPTYMIRAIPSNASDNIYCTLLAQNAVHGAMAGYTGFTVGPVNSRHAYIPINRVTETQNTVKLTDRMWARLLASTNQPGFLSCEVVQERVNAEIFDEINSMKITSI
;
A
#
# COMPACT_ATOMS: atom_id res chain seq x y z
N MET A 1 26.66 18.93 35.37
CA MET A 1 25.41 18.80 34.60
C MET A 1 25.55 17.53 33.81
N GLU A 2 24.90 16.46 34.24
CA GLU A 2 25.01 15.13 33.61
C GLU A 2 24.35 15.17 32.23
N ASN A 3 25.11 14.79 31.19
CA ASN A 3 24.61 14.63 29.83
C ASN A 3 23.55 13.53 29.84
N GLY A 4 22.29 13.89 29.60
CA GLY A 4 21.16 12.97 29.69
C GLY A 4 21.17 11.95 28.56
N VAL A 5 21.62 10.73 28.85
CA VAL A 5 21.38 9.57 27.99
C VAL A 5 19.88 9.31 27.96
N ARG A 6 19.27 9.31 26.78
CA ARG A 6 17.85 8.94 26.60
C ARG A 6 17.77 7.51 26.08
N GLU A 7 17.01 6.66 26.76
CA GLU A 7 16.78 5.27 26.36
C GLU A 7 15.36 5.10 25.79
N ALA A 8 15.26 4.67 24.52
CA ALA A 8 13.99 4.33 23.89
C ALA A 8 14.16 3.13 22.94
N GLY A 9 13.44 2.03 23.20
CA GLY A 9 13.38 0.89 22.27
C GLY A 9 14.70 0.17 21.99
N GLY A 10 15.68 0.24 22.91
CA GLY A 10 17.01 -0.37 22.75
C GLY A 10 18.04 0.50 22.00
N VAL A 11 17.69 1.76 21.69
CA VAL A 11 18.59 2.77 21.13
C VAL A 11 18.85 3.87 22.15
N CYS A 12 20.10 4.28 22.22
CA CYS A 12 20.62 5.30 23.11
C CYS A 12 21.04 6.50 22.26
N SER A 13 20.69 7.70 22.72
CA SER A 13 21.22 8.94 22.14
C SER A 13 21.89 9.80 23.20
N THR A 14 22.97 10.46 22.78
CA THR A 14 23.72 11.40 23.62
C THR A 14 23.92 12.70 22.88
N GLU A 15 23.53 13.79 23.54
CA GLU A 15 23.86 15.14 23.10
C GLU A 15 25.37 15.38 23.32
N THR A 16 26.04 15.80 22.26
CA THR A 16 27.47 16.14 22.28
C THR A 16 27.63 17.57 22.82
N GLY A 17 28.81 17.88 23.38
CA GLY A 17 29.09 19.22 23.93
C GLY A 17 28.95 20.38 22.93
N ASN A 18 28.88 20.07 21.63
CA ASN A 18 28.73 21.04 20.53
C ASN A 18 27.30 21.03 19.90
N GLY A 19 26.34 20.31 20.51
CA GLY A 19 24.93 20.30 20.11
C GLY A 19 24.48 19.14 19.20
N GLY A 20 25.41 18.41 18.57
CA GLY A 20 25.09 17.23 17.75
C GLY A 20 24.52 16.07 18.55
N GLU A 21 23.71 15.20 17.92
CA GLU A 21 23.13 14.01 18.55
C GLU A 21 23.82 12.75 17.99
N ASP A 22 24.53 12.03 18.86
CA ASP A 22 25.12 10.72 18.57
C ASP A 22 24.09 9.63 18.92
N VAL A 23 23.81 8.71 17.98
CA VAL A 23 22.80 7.66 18.14
C VAL A 23 23.44 6.28 17.93
N TYR A 24 23.25 5.38 18.90
CA TYR A 24 23.90 4.06 18.93
C TYR A 24 23.09 3.04 19.76
N SER A 25 23.43 1.75 19.67
CA SER A 25 22.73 0.69 20.41
C SER A 25 22.92 0.85 21.92
N CYS A 26 21.87 0.66 22.73
CA CYS A 26 22.02 0.70 24.19
C CYS A 26 22.81 -0.48 24.77
N LYS A 27 23.07 -1.52 23.98
CA LYS A 27 23.92 -2.63 24.41
C LYS A 27 25.38 -2.24 24.20
N GLU A 28 26.15 -2.14 25.28
CA GLU A 28 27.57 -1.75 25.24
C GLU A 28 28.41 -2.64 24.31
N SER A 29 28.09 -3.94 24.21
CA SER A 29 28.73 -4.87 23.26
C SER A 29 28.55 -4.44 21.81
N ASP A 30 27.35 -3.98 21.45
CA ASP A 30 26.98 -3.65 20.08
C ASP A 30 27.49 -2.24 19.73
N ALA A 31 27.40 -1.30 20.68
CA ALA A 31 27.93 0.05 20.52
C ALA A 31 29.46 0.10 20.45
N SER A 32 30.16 -0.85 21.07
CA SER A 32 31.62 -0.98 20.98
C SER A 32 32.07 -1.70 19.72
N SER A 33 31.25 -2.58 19.14
CA SER A 33 31.55 -3.31 17.91
C SER A 33 31.29 -2.53 16.62
N ALA A 34 30.48 -1.47 16.66
CA ALA A 34 30.15 -0.66 15.49
C ALA A 34 31.40 -0.03 14.84
N ASP A 35 31.68 -0.39 13.59
CA ASP A 35 32.88 0.03 12.83
C ASP A 35 32.57 1.04 11.72
N HIS A 36 31.31 1.41 11.52
CA HIS A 36 30.86 2.27 10.42
C HIS A 36 30.18 3.54 10.93
N LEU A 37 30.77 4.69 10.64
CA LEU A 37 30.20 6.02 10.89
C LEU A 37 29.22 6.43 9.78
N VAL A 38 27.99 6.79 10.15
CA VAL A 38 27.01 7.40 9.24
C VAL A 38 26.75 8.83 9.68
N VAL A 39 27.15 9.79 8.85
CA VAL A 39 26.97 11.23 9.09
C VAL A 39 25.69 11.69 8.40
N MET A 40 24.71 12.14 9.18
CA MET A 40 23.45 12.68 8.67
C MET A 40 23.46 14.21 8.70
N VAL A 41 23.23 14.86 7.55
CA VAL A 41 23.39 16.31 7.36
C VAL A 41 22.05 16.94 6.97
N HIS A 42 21.59 17.92 7.74
CA HIS A 42 20.28 18.56 7.55
C HIS A 42 20.28 19.65 6.44
N GLY A 43 19.08 20.06 6.04
CA GLY A 43 18.85 21.10 5.03
C GLY A 43 18.86 22.53 5.58
N ILE A 44 18.45 23.49 4.73
CA ILE A 44 18.42 24.92 5.07
C ILE A 44 17.41 25.21 6.18
N LEU A 45 17.78 26.06 7.14
CA LEU A 45 17.04 26.33 8.38
C LEU A 45 16.74 25.09 9.25
N GLY A 46 17.32 23.93 8.95
CA GLY A 46 17.16 22.69 9.70
C GLY A 46 18.09 22.57 10.90
N SER A 47 18.00 21.42 11.57
CA SER A 47 18.89 21.01 12.66
C SER A 47 19.09 19.49 12.62
N GLY A 48 19.99 18.95 13.43
CA GLY A 48 20.20 17.51 13.63
C GLY A 48 18.94 16.77 14.07
N SER A 49 18.00 17.46 14.74
CA SER A 49 16.68 16.91 15.09
C SER A 49 15.87 16.45 13.87
N ASP A 50 16.11 17.02 12.68
CA ASP A 50 15.46 16.61 11.43
C ASP A 50 15.81 15.16 11.04
N TRP A 51 16.93 14.64 11.56
CA TRP A 51 17.41 13.28 11.30
C TRP A 51 17.23 12.34 12.48
N LYS A 52 16.72 12.80 13.62
CA LYS A 52 16.58 12.00 14.84
C LYS A 52 15.85 10.68 14.58
N PHE A 53 14.65 10.76 13.98
CA PHE A 53 13.88 9.58 13.64
C PHE A 53 14.64 8.67 12.67
N GLY A 54 15.27 9.24 11.63
CA GLY A 54 16.09 8.50 10.68
C GLY A 54 17.25 7.75 11.32
N ALA A 55 17.95 8.37 12.26
CA ALA A 55 19.09 7.82 12.97
C ALA A 55 18.69 6.67 13.90
N GLU A 56 17.65 6.87 14.72
CA GLU A 56 17.10 5.82 15.61
C GLU A 56 16.71 4.58 14.79
N GLN A 57 16.03 4.82 13.67
CA GLN A 57 15.57 3.79 12.75
C GLN A 57 16.71 3.05 12.05
N PHE A 58 17.87 3.69 11.86
CA PHE A 58 19.06 3.09 11.24
C PHE A 58 19.80 2.20 12.25
N VAL A 59 19.96 2.68 13.48
CA VAL A 59 20.61 1.95 14.58
C VAL A 59 19.78 0.75 15.05
N GLN A 60 18.45 0.87 15.15
CA GLN A 60 17.58 -0.26 15.52
C GLN A 60 17.76 -1.48 14.60
N ARG A 61 18.12 -1.24 13.33
CA ARG A 61 18.25 -2.29 12.32
C ARG A 61 19.64 -2.89 12.26
N LEU A 62 20.68 -2.08 12.51
CA LEU A 62 22.09 -2.47 12.44
C LEU A 62 22.84 -2.16 13.75
N PRO A 63 22.33 -2.62 14.91
CA PRO A 63 22.76 -2.13 16.22
C PRO A 63 24.25 -2.38 16.52
N ASP A 64 24.84 -3.41 15.92
CA ASP A 64 26.22 -3.87 16.11
C ASP A 64 27.19 -3.39 15.02
N LYS A 65 26.70 -2.72 13.97
CA LYS A 65 27.50 -2.34 12.79
C LYS A 65 27.69 -0.85 12.63
N VAL A 66 26.73 -0.02 13.06
CA VAL A 66 26.70 1.40 12.68
C VAL A 66 26.65 2.32 13.91
N PHE A 67 27.38 3.43 13.79
CA PHE A 67 27.33 4.56 14.71
C PHE A 67 26.83 5.77 13.90
N VAL A 68 25.71 6.36 14.29
CA VAL A 68 25.08 7.44 13.52
C VAL A 68 25.30 8.77 14.23
N HIS A 69 25.77 9.76 13.49
CA HIS A 69 25.96 11.13 13.97
C HIS A 69 25.05 12.09 13.19
N CYS A 70 24.12 12.73 13.90
CA CYS A 70 23.31 13.81 13.36
C CYS A 70 24.03 15.15 13.58
N SER A 71 24.53 15.74 12.49
CA SER A 71 25.26 17.01 12.52
C SER A 71 24.34 18.15 13.00
N GLU A 72 24.82 18.99 13.92
CA GLU A 72 24.10 20.17 14.43
C GLU A 72 24.91 21.46 14.24
N ARG A 73 26.19 21.36 13.85
CA ARG A 73 27.11 22.51 13.79
C ARG A 73 26.71 23.60 12.79
N ASN A 74 25.77 23.29 11.89
CA ASN A 74 25.20 24.23 10.92
C ASN A 74 23.73 24.58 11.19
N ALA A 75 23.18 24.31 12.38
CA ALA A 75 21.75 24.44 12.66
C ALA A 75 21.17 25.87 12.50
N ALA A 76 19.88 25.92 12.18
CA ALA A 76 19.07 27.12 12.09
C ALA A 76 19.69 28.20 11.19
N LYS A 77 19.99 29.40 11.73
CA LYS A 77 20.49 30.54 10.95
C LYS A 77 21.91 30.34 10.42
N LEU A 78 22.68 29.42 11.00
CA LEU A 78 24.04 29.08 10.53
C LEU A 78 24.02 28.43 9.14
N THR A 79 22.86 27.87 8.72
CA THR A 79 22.66 27.38 7.36
C THR A 79 22.78 28.45 6.27
N LEU A 80 22.78 29.74 6.64
CA LEU A 80 22.81 30.87 5.72
C LEU A 80 24.22 31.43 5.47
N ASP A 81 25.24 30.87 6.11
CA ASP A 81 26.63 31.38 6.10
C ASP A 81 27.41 31.07 4.82
N GLY A 82 26.91 30.19 3.95
CA GLY A 82 27.58 29.73 2.74
C GLY A 82 27.95 28.24 2.79
N VAL A 83 27.84 27.56 1.64
CA VAL A 83 28.15 26.12 1.49
C VAL A 83 29.59 25.77 1.87
N ASP A 84 30.53 26.66 1.55
CA ASP A 84 31.94 26.55 1.92
C ASP A 84 32.16 26.60 3.43
N VAL A 85 31.64 27.63 4.10
CA VAL A 85 31.76 27.82 5.56
C VAL A 85 31.08 26.68 6.31
N MET A 86 29.88 26.29 5.87
CA MET A 86 29.18 25.14 6.44
C MET A 86 29.94 23.84 6.23
N GLY A 87 30.57 23.67 5.07
CA GLY A 87 31.33 22.47 4.72
C GLY A 87 32.60 22.34 5.55
N GLU A 88 33.29 23.45 5.83
CA GLU A 88 34.45 23.49 6.73
C GLU A 88 34.04 23.09 8.15
N ARG A 89 32.96 23.68 8.68
CA ARG A 89 32.41 23.31 9.99
C ARG A 89 32.06 21.82 10.05
N LEU A 90 31.37 21.30 9.03
CA LEU A 90 31.01 19.89 8.98
C LEU A 90 32.26 18.99 8.94
N ALA A 91 33.31 19.36 8.20
CA ALA A 91 34.56 18.61 8.17
C ALA A 91 35.21 18.56 9.57
N GLU A 92 35.28 19.68 10.27
CA GLU A 92 35.76 19.73 11.66
C GLU A 92 34.92 18.84 12.59
N GLU A 93 33.58 18.86 12.44
CA GLU A 93 32.66 18.05 13.25
C GLU A 93 32.90 16.56 13.05
N VAL A 94 33.06 16.13 11.80
CA VAL A 94 33.35 14.73 11.47
C VAL A 94 34.68 14.29 12.08
N LEU A 95 35.72 15.13 12.01
CA LEU A 95 37.02 14.82 12.63
C LEU A 95 36.91 14.70 14.16
N GLU A 96 36.10 15.52 14.81
CA GLU A 96 35.84 15.41 16.25
C GLU A 96 35.13 14.09 16.59
N VAL A 97 34.11 13.69 15.81
CA VAL A 97 33.40 12.41 16.00
C VAL A 97 34.37 11.23 15.88
N ILE A 98 35.21 11.23 14.85
CA ILE A 98 36.20 10.16 14.62
C ILE A 98 37.20 10.08 15.77
N LYS A 99 37.67 11.23 16.29
CA LYS A 99 38.54 11.27 17.47
C LYS A 99 37.87 10.70 18.72
N ARG A 100 36.56 10.93 18.92
CA ARG A 100 35.80 10.36 20.04
C ARG A 100 35.59 8.85 19.91
N LYS A 101 35.59 8.31 18.68
CA LYS A 101 35.33 6.88 18.41
C LYS A 101 36.42 6.27 17.52
N PRO A 102 37.60 5.95 18.07
CA PRO A 102 38.75 5.49 17.28
C PRO A 102 38.59 4.10 16.64
N GLY A 103 37.55 3.34 17.00
CA GLY A 103 37.27 2.01 16.42
C GLY A 103 36.61 2.03 15.04
N LEU A 104 36.27 3.21 14.52
CA LEU A 104 35.64 3.37 13.21
C LEU A 104 36.62 3.05 12.07
N ARG A 105 36.12 2.36 11.05
CA ARG A 105 36.87 1.96 9.84
C ARG A 105 36.21 2.42 8.54
N LYS A 106 34.91 2.67 8.57
CA LYS A 106 34.09 3.03 7.40
C LYS A 106 33.33 4.32 7.65
N ILE A 107 33.06 5.09 6.58
CA ILE A 107 32.26 6.31 6.65
C ILE A 107 31.22 6.37 5.53
N SER A 108 30.04 6.93 5.84
CA SER A 108 29.00 7.26 4.86
C SER A 108 28.33 8.58 5.21
N PHE A 109 27.82 9.26 4.18
CA PHE A 109 27.07 10.51 4.31
C PHE A 109 25.65 10.31 3.79
N ILE A 110 24.67 10.82 4.54
CA ILE A 110 23.28 10.96 4.11
C ILE A 110 22.89 12.43 4.32
N ALA A 111 22.56 13.13 3.25
CA ALA A 111 22.40 14.58 3.31
C ALA A 111 21.13 15.03 2.58
N HIS A 112 20.39 15.97 3.19
CA HIS A 112 19.15 16.50 2.65
C HIS A 112 19.30 17.95 2.19
N SER A 113 18.67 18.30 1.06
CA SER A 113 18.60 19.66 0.53
C SER A 113 20.00 20.28 0.40
N VAL A 114 20.20 21.53 0.83
CA VAL A 114 21.52 22.19 0.82
C VAL A 114 22.60 21.41 1.57
N GLY A 115 22.23 20.57 2.54
CA GLY A 115 23.14 19.70 3.27
C GLY A 115 23.95 18.77 2.37
N GLY A 116 23.41 18.37 1.21
CA GLY A 116 24.16 17.57 0.24
C GLY A 116 25.30 18.32 -0.45
N LEU A 117 25.14 19.64 -0.65
CA LEU A 117 26.23 20.51 -1.12
C LEU A 117 27.28 20.71 -0.03
N VAL A 118 26.83 20.91 1.22
CA VAL A 118 27.71 21.01 2.40
C VAL A 118 28.53 19.73 2.57
N ALA A 119 27.89 18.57 2.47
CA ALA A 119 28.56 17.27 2.52
C ALA A 119 29.57 17.09 1.38
N ARG A 120 29.24 17.49 0.14
CA ARG A 120 30.19 17.48 -0.98
C ARG A 120 31.43 18.33 -0.72
N TYR A 121 31.25 19.50 -0.10
CA TYR A 121 32.39 20.36 0.25
C TYR A 121 33.23 19.71 1.35
N ALA A 122 32.58 19.23 2.42
CA ALA A 122 33.24 18.59 3.55
C ALA A 122 34.06 17.36 3.13
N ILE A 123 33.54 16.48 2.28
CA ILE A 123 34.30 15.31 1.81
C ILE A 123 35.55 15.71 1.02
N GLY A 124 35.52 16.84 0.29
CA GLY A 124 36.70 17.37 -0.41
C GLY A 124 37.79 17.82 0.54
N LYS A 125 37.42 18.35 1.71
CA LYS A 125 38.36 18.73 2.79
C LYS A 125 38.87 17.53 3.58
N LEU A 126 38.06 16.51 3.73
CA LEU A 126 38.40 15.29 4.48
C LEU A 126 39.17 14.27 3.65
N TYR A 127 39.23 14.44 2.32
CA TYR A 127 39.83 13.46 1.42
C TYR A 127 41.35 13.39 1.54
N ARG A 128 41.86 12.16 1.59
CA ARG A 128 43.29 11.88 1.52
C ARG A 128 43.56 10.91 0.36
N PRO A 129 44.43 11.26 -0.58
CA PRO A 129 44.80 10.37 -1.67
C PRO A 129 45.52 9.12 -1.12
N PRO A 130 45.49 7.99 -1.86
CA PRO A 130 46.21 6.79 -1.46
C PRO A 130 47.73 7.04 -1.42
N GLU A 131 48.40 6.57 -0.37
CA GLU A 131 49.86 6.70 -0.25
C GLU A 131 50.56 5.80 -1.30
N GLY A 132 51.29 6.40 -2.25
CA GLY A 132 52.22 5.66 -3.13
C GLY A 132 52.07 5.81 -4.65
N GLY A 133 51.49 6.88 -5.19
CA GLY A 133 51.51 7.15 -6.64
C GLY A 133 52.11 8.52 -6.96
N ASN A 134 53.32 8.53 -7.52
CA ASN A 134 53.86 9.72 -8.18
C ASN A 134 52.89 10.16 -9.29
N ALA A 135 52.67 11.46 -9.40
CA ALA A 135 51.89 12.08 -10.45
C ALA A 135 52.65 12.02 -11.78
N GLU A 136 52.70 10.85 -12.41
CA GLU A 136 53.00 10.64 -13.84
C GLU A 136 52.93 9.13 -14.15
N GLU A 137 52.30 8.78 -15.27
CA GLU A 137 52.10 7.43 -15.83
C GLU A 137 50.97 6.56 -15.25
N VAL A 138 49.77 6.67 -15.84
CA VAL A 138 48.77 5.59 -15.85
C VAL A 138 48.75 4.97 -17.24
N SER A 139 49.50 3.87 -17.40
CA SER A 139 49.29 2.91 -18.48
C SER A 139 48.66 1.63 -17.92
N THR A 140 47.87 1.02 -18.78
CA THR A 140 46.83 0.02 -18.54
C THR A 140 47.27 -1.28 -17.82
N ASN A 141 46.33 -1.80 -17.02
CA ASN A 141 46.16 -3.19 -16.55
C ASN A 141 46.89 -3.64 -15.27
N VAL A 142 46.31 -3.30 -14.10
CA VAL A 142 46.45 -4.07 -12.84
C VAL A 142 45.09 -4.07 -12.10
N SER A 143 44.72 -5.20 -11.50
CA SER A 143 43.47 -5.47 -10.75
C SER A 143 43.16 -4.40 -9.70
N SER A 144 42.07 -3.66 -9.90
CA SER A 144 41.79 -2.35 -9.29
C SER A 144 40.92 -2.38 -8.02
N GLU A 145 41.36 -3.08 -6.96
CA GLU A 145 40.72 -2.96 -5.63
C GLU A 145 41.57 -2.26 -4.56
N GLU A 146 42.87 -2.07 -4.74
CA GLU A 146 43.77 -1.64 -3.63
C GLU A 146 44.25 -0.17 -3.62
N SER A 147 43.85 0.71 -4.55
CA SER A 147 44.32 2.11 -4.56
C SER A 147 43.20 3.17 -4.55
N LYS A 148 42.25 3.09 -3.60
CA LYS A 148 41.22 4.14 -3.41
C LYS A 148 41.57 5.02 -2.19
N GLY A 149 41.53 6.34 -2.36
CA GLY A 149 41.76 7.30 -1.28
C GLY A 149 40.72 7.20 -0.15
N THR A 150 41.01 7.82 0.99
CA THR A 150 40.21 7.75 2.21
C THR A 150 39.50 9.07 2.49
N ILE A 151 38.48 9.02 3.36
CA ILE A 151 37.82 10.22 3.91
C ILE A 151 38.09 10.21 5.40
N ALA A 152 38.92 11.15 5.88
CA ALA A 152 39.37 11.20 7.25
C ALA A 152 39.99 9.87 7.76
N ASP A 153 40.78 9.19 6.92
CA ASP A 153 41.38 7.86 7.15
C ASP A 153 40.38 6.70 7.22
N LEU A 154 39.09 6.97 7.00
CA LEU A 154 38.05 5.95 6.94
C LEU A 154 37.77 5.56 5.49
N GLN A 155 37.39 4.29 5.30
CA GLN A 155 36.98 3.78 4.00
C GLN A 155 35.62 4.41 3.59
N PRO A 156 35.55 5.15 2.47
CA PRO A 156 34.31 5.78 2.02
C PRO A 156 33.37 4.75 1.38
N MET A 157 32.19 4.57 1.98
CA MET A 157 31.22 3.54 1.57
C MET A 157 30.09 4.12 0.72
N ASN A 158 29.22 4.95 1.29
CA ASN A 158 28.05 5.51 0.63
C ASN A 158 28.01 7.05 0.72
N PHE A 159 27.73 7.70 -0.39
CA PHE A 159 27.42 9.13 -0.46
C PHE A 159 25.98 9.30 -0.99
N ILE A 160 25.05 9.64 -0.10
CA ILE A 160 23.61 9.68 -0.41
C ILE A 160 23.10 11.11 -0.26
N THR A 161 22.46 11.63 -1.30
CA THR A 161 21.82 12.94 -1.29
C THR A 161 20.32 12.84 -1.53
N VAL A 162 19.56 13.73 -0.89
CA VAL A 162 18.10 13.70 -0.86
C VAL A 162 17.57 15.09 -1.15
N ALA A 163 16.89 15.27 -2.29
CA ALA A 163 16.39 16.56 -2.76
C ALA A 163 17.46 17.67 -2.74
N THR A 164 18.71 17.35 -3.10
CA THR A 164 19.85 18.29 -3.06
C THR A 164 19.98 19.08 -4.36
N PRO A 165 20.10 20.43 -4.35
CA PRO A 165 20.23 21.22 -5.58
C PRO A 165 21.66 21.16 -6.16
N HIS A 166 22.07 20.02 -6.75
CA HIS A 166 23.44 19.80 -7.23
C HIS A 166 23.91 20.78 -8.32
N LEU A 167 22.99 21.28 -9.13
CA LEU A 167 23.23 22.23 -10.24
C LEU A 167 22.89 23.68 -9.85
N GLY A 168 22.49 23.92 -8.60
CA GLY A 168 21.89 25.18 -8.14
C GLY A 168 20.37 25.20 -8.25
N SER A 169 19.77 26.38 -8.11
CA SER A 169 18.30 26.57 -7.96
C SER A 169 17.69 27.56 -8.98
N ARG A 170 18.38 27.85 -10.09
CA ARG A 170 17.88 28.74 -11.15
C ARG A 170 16.88 28.05 -12.08
N GLY A 171 15.90 28.81 -12.60
CA GLY A 171 15.04 28.40 -13.73
C GLY A 171 13.90 27.42 -13.43
N ASN A 172 13.62 27.11 -12.17
CA ASN A 172 12.49 26.25 -11.81
C ASN A 172 11.26 27.13 -11.54
N LYS A 173 10.11 26.88 -12.21
CA LYS A 173 8.83 27.64 -12.11
C LYS A 173 8.13 27.52 -10.73
N GLN A 174 8.91 27.41 -9.66
CA GLN A 174 8.49 26.90 -8.36
C GLN A 174 9.15 27.71 -7.26
N VAL A 175 8.85 29.01 -7.23
CA VAL A 175 9.04 29.83 -6.02
C VAL A 175 7.64 30.27 -5.58
N PRO A 176 7.04 29.61 -4.56
CA PRO A 176 5.65 29.86 -4.16
C PRO A 176 5.33 31.30 -3.75
N PHE A 177 6.35 32.11 -3.46
CA PHE A 177 6.18 33.49 -3.03
C PHE A 177 5.99 34.51 -4.18
N LEU A 178 6.09 34.09 -5.45
CA LEU A 178 6.02 35.00 -6.60
C LEU A 178 4.90 34.66 -7.61
N PHE A 179 3.85 33.96 -7.14
CA PHE A 179 2.57 33.77 -7.88
C PHE A 179 2.71 33.34 -9.36
N GLY A 180 3.75 32.59 -9.72
CA GLY A 180 3.89 31.99 -11.05
C GLY A 180 4.01 32.98 -12.22
N VAL A 181 4.41 34.24 -11.98
CA VAL A 181 4.65 35.23 -13.06
C VAL A 181 6.13 35.21 -13.45
N THR A 182 6.43 34.76 -14.68
CA THR A 182 7.80 34.65 -15.24
C THR A 182 8.61 35.95 -15.20
N ALA A 183 7.95 37.11 -15.19
CA ALA A 183 8.59 38.43 -15.03
C ALA A 183 9.19 38.66 -13.63
N PHE A 184 8.57 38.09 -12.59
CA PHE A 184 9.07 38.19 -11.21
C PHE A 184 10.21 37.20 -10.91
N GLU A 185 10.31 36.07 -11.63
CA GLU A 185 11.43 35.13 -11.48
C GLU A 185 12.78 35.73 -11.92
N LYS A 186 12.77 36.61 -12.94
CA LYS A 186 13.96 37.39 -13.33
C LYS A 186 14.35 38.40 -12.24
N ALA A 187 13.36 38.94 -11.50
CA ALA A 187 13.58 39.82 -10.34
C ALA A 187 13.95 39.03 -9.06
N ALA A 188 13.53 37.78 -8.92
CA ALA A 188 13.79 36.93 -7.76
C ALA A 188 15.28 36.73 -7.50
N GLY A 189 16.09 36.58 -8.56
CA GLY A 189 17.54 36.50 -8.43
C GLY A 189 18.16 37.73 -7.76
N LEU A 190 17.55 38.92 -7.89
CA LEU A 190 18.03 40.16 -7.27
C LEU A 190 17.65 40.26 -5.78
N VAL A 191 16.59 39.56 -5.35
CA VAL A 191 16.03 39.68 -3.99
C VAL A 191 16.40 38.49 -3.08
N ILE A 192 16.75 37.33 -3.65
CA ILE A 192 16.93 36.10 -2.86
C ILE A 192 18.17 36.11 -1.94
N HIS A 193 19.22 36.85 -2.28
CA HIS A 193 20.37 37.07 -1.39
C HIS A 193 20.01 37.88 -0.14
N LEU A 194 18.95 38.70 -0.20
CA LEU A 194 18.45 39.43 0.98
C LEU A 194 17.77 38.47 1.97
N ILE A 195 17.27 37.32 1.50
CA ILE A 195 16.54 36.33 2.33
C ILE A 195 17.48 35.20 2.79
N PHE A 196 18.30 34.64 1.91
CA PHE A 196 19.16 33.47 2.20
C PHE A 196 20.67 33.77 2.26
N ARG A 197 21.05 35.06 2.35
CA ARG A 197 22.44 35.54 2.54
C ARG A 197 23.43 34.89 1.56
N ARG A 198 24.58 34.39 2.06
CA ARG A 198 25.68 33.85 1.25
C ARG A 198 25.31 32.48 0.66
N THR A 199 24.60 31.63 1.40
CA THR A 199 24.08 30.36 0.87
C THR A 199 23.21 30.56 -0.37
N GLY A 200 22.37 31.61 -0.37
CA GLY A 200 21.62 32.00 -1.56
C GLY A 200 22.50 32.40 -2.76
N ARG A 201 23.68 33.00 -2.55
CA ARG A 201 24.63 33.30 -3.64
C ARG A 201 25.17 32.04 -4.31
N HIS A 202 25.55 31.04 -3.51
CA HIS A 202 26.05 29.76 -4.02
C HIS A 202 24.96 28.98 -4.77
N LEU A 203 23.74 28.92 -4.22
CA LEU A 203 22.62 28.21 -4.85
C LEU A 203 22.20 28.82 -6.19
N PHE A 204 22.32 30.15 -6.33
CA PHE A 204 21.98 30.84 -7.57
C PHE A 204 23.20 31.12 -8.44
N LEU A 205 24.39 30.57 -8.17
CA LEU A 205 25.59 30.77 -8.99
C LEU A 205 25.83 32.28 -9.26
N ARG A 206 25.77 33.08 -8.19
CA ARG A 206 25.95 34.54 -8.18
C ARG A 206 27.06 34.99 -7.23
N ASP A 207 27.72 34.04 -6.60
CA ASP A 207 28.94 34.30 -5.87
C ASP A 207 30.07 34.66 -6.81
N ASP A 208 30.83 35.65 -6.36
CA ASP A 208 32.04 36.16 -6.99
C ASP A 208 33.05 36.31 -5.86
N ASP A 209 33.53 35.16 -5.40
CA ASP A 209 34.49 35.07 -4.30
C ASP A 209 35.87 35.41 -4.85
N GLU A 210 36.19 36.70 -4.86
CA GLU A 210 37.49 37.24 -5.29
C GLU A 210 37.83 36.96 -6.77
N GLY A 211 36.85 37.03 -7.67
CA GLY A 211 37.04 36.76 -9.09
C GLY A 211 37.10 35.27 -9.44
N LYS A 212 36.91 34.37 -8.47
CA LYS A 212 36.84 32.92 -8.71
C LYS A 212 35.48 32.56 -9.32
N PRO A 213 35.42 31.52 -10.18
CA PRO A 213 34.16 30.99 -10.66
C PRO A 213 33.24 30.55 -9.50
N PRO A 214 31.91 30.50 -9.71
CA PRO A 214 30.96 30.10 -8.69
C PRO A 214 31.34 28.78 -8.01
N LEU A 215 31.12 28.68 -6.70
CA LEU A 215 31.58 27.58 -5.86
C LEU A 215 31.13 26.21 -6.39
N LEU A 216 29.90 26.07 -6.86
CA LEU A 216 29.42 24.79 -7.39
C LEU A 216 30.21 24.33 -8.62
N ARG A 217 30.68 25.27 -9.45
CA ARG A 217 31.56 24.99 -10.61
C ARG A 217 32.91 24.49 -10.13
N ARG A 218 33.47 25.16 -9.11
CA ARG A 218 34.72 24.73 -8.48
C ARG A 218 34.62 23.31 -7.87
N MET A 219 33.43 22.91 -7.41
CA MET A 219 33.19 21.59 -6.81
C MET A 219 32.97 20.46 -7.85
N VAL A 220 33.07 20.75 -9.15
CA VAL A 220 33.09 19.72 -10.22
C VAL A 220 34.47 19.55 -10.85
N GLU A 221 35.49 20.14 -10.23
CA GLU A 221 36.89 20.04 -10.60
C GLU A 221 37.74 19.73 -9.36
N ASP A 222 38.90 19.12 -9.59
CA ASP A 222 39.93 18.97 -8.55
C ASP A 222 40.95 20.10 -8.74
N ASN A 223 41.36 20.73 -7.64
CA ASN A 223 42.44 21.73 -7.64
C ASN A 223 43.44 21.45 -6.50
N GLU A 224 44.51 22.25 -6.43
CA GLU A 224 45.58 22.06 -5.45
C GLU A 224 45.10 22.19 -3.99
N GLU A 225 44.06 22.98 -3.73
CA GLU A 225 43.54 23.23 -2.38
C GLU A 225 42.47 22.22 -1.95
N SER A 226 41.76 21.59 -2.90
CA SER A 226 40.62 20.71 -2.62
C SER A 226 40.33 19.75 -3.78
N LEU A 227 40.28 18.46 -3.45
CA LEU A 227 40.10 17.37 -4.38
C LEU A 227 38.65 16.87 -4.36
N PHE A 228 37.69 17.72 -4.71
CA PHE A 228 36.26 17.44 -4.57
C PHE A 228 35.76 16.25 -5.40
N MET A 229 36.18 16.14 -6.66
CA MET A 229 35.76 15.06 -7.55
C MET A 229 36.49 13.76 -7.21
N SER A 230 37.77 13.82 -6.83
CA SER A 230 38.49 12.65 -6.32
C SER A 230 37.88 12.13 -5.02
N ALA A 231 37.51 13.03 -4.09
CA ALA A 231 36.79 12.68 -2.87
C ALA A 231 35.46 12.00 -3.19
N LEU A 232 34.66 12.58 -4.07
CA LEU A 232 33.38 12.02 -4.48
C LEU A 232 33.54 10.66 -5.18
N ARG A 233 34.56 10.50 -6.03
CA ARG A 233 34.90 9.25 -6.74
C ARG A 233 35.32 8.13 -5.79
N SER A 234 35.94 8.47 -4.67
CA SER A 234 36.44 7.48 -3.69
C SER A 234 35.33 6.62 -3.07
N PHE A 235 34.12 7.16 -2.91
CA PHE A 235 32.97 6.41 -2.38
C PHE A 235 32.63 5.21 -3.27
N LYS A 236 32.40 4.04 -2.64
CA LYS A 236 31.98 2.84 -3.37
C LYS A 236 30.65 3.04 -4.09
N ARG A 237 29.73 3.80 -3.47
CA ARG A 237 28.39 4.04 -3.99
C ARG A 237 27.96 5.49 -3.80
N ARG A 238 27.33 6.07 -4.83
CA ARG A 238 26.77 7.42 -4.84
C ARG A 238 25.32 7.35 -5.29
N VAL A 239 24.40 7.90 -4.49
CA VAL A 239 22.95 7.84 -4.76
C VAL A 239 22.35 9.22 -4.65
N ALA A 240 21.58 9.64 -5.64
CA ALA A 240 20.83 10.90 -5.67
C ALA A 240 19.33 10.63 -5.70
N TYR A 241 18.64 10.94 -4.59
CA TYR A 241 17.19 10.82 -4.48
C TYR A 241 16.51 12.15 -4.80
N SER A 242 15.56 12.14 -5.73
CA SER A 242 15.02 13.37 -6.33
C SER A 242 13.51 13.36 -6.38
N ASN A 243 12.88 14.45 -5.93
CA ASN A 243 11.43 14.62 -6.08
C ASN A 243 11.07 14.98 -7.51
N VAL A 244 10.17 14.21 -8.11
CA VAL A 244 9.72 14.39 -9.49
C VAL A 244 8.67 15.48 -9.63
N GLY A 245 7.88 15.72 -8.58
CA GLY A 245 6.84 16.74 -8.56
C GLY A 245 6.52 17.21 -7.14
N TYR A 246 5.86 18.37 -7.05
CA TYR A 246 5.40 19.01 -5.80
C TYR A 246 6.50 19.40 -4.79
N ASP A 247 7.77 19.21 -5.12
CA ASP A 247 8.88 19.87 -4.43
C ASP A 247 9.06 21.29 -4.97
N HIS A 248 8.55 22.27 -4.24
CA HIS A 248 8.63 23.67 -4.63
C HIS A 248 9.90 24.37 -4.14
N ILE A 249 10.90 23.63 -3.64
CA ILE A 249 12.15 24.18 -3.10
C ILE A 249 13.32 23.76 -3.98
N VAL A 250 13.38 22.48 -4.36
CA VAL A 250 14.46 21.93 -5.19
C VAL A 250 13.87 21.24 -6.41
N GLY A 251 14.29 21.70 -7.60
CA GLY A 251 13.82 21.14 -8.86
C GLY A 251 14.31 19.72 -9.11
N TRP A 252 13.49 18.94 -9.81
CA TRP A 252 13.80 17.56 -10.18
C TRP A 252 15.12 17.43 -10.95
N ARG A 253 15.35 18.34 -11.90
CA ARG A 253 16.56 18.35 -12.73
C ARG A 253 17.85 18.51 -11.93
N THR A 254 17.86 19.48 -11.02
CA THR A 254 19.04 19.78 -10.20
C THR A 254 19.29 18.70 -9.16
N SER A 255 18.24 18.10 -8.60
CA SER A 255 18.38 16.99 -7.64
C SER A 255 18.82 15.69 -8.28
N SER A 256 18.40 15.43 -9.52
CA SER A 256 18.75 14.20 -10.23
C SER A 256 20.02 14.29 -11.09
N ILE A 257 20.66 15.47 -11.17
CA ILE A 257 21.87 15.71 -11.98
C ILE A 257 21.59 15.32 -13.44
N ARG A 258 20.57 15.94 -14.05
CA ARG A 258 20.17 15.70 -15.45
C ARG A 258 20.05 17.01 -16.22
N ARG A 259 20.04 16.93 -17.55
CA ARG A 259 19.55 18.02 -18.44
C ARG A 259 18.02 18.01 -18.47
N ASN A 260 17.40 19.12 -18.89
CA ASN A 260 15.93 19.17 -19.03
C ASN A 260 15.43 18.15 -20.06
N SER A 261 16.19 17.94 -21.14
CA SER A 261 15.91 16.95 -22.19
C SER A 261 16.09 15.50 -21.73
N GLU A 262 16.86 15.26 -20.65
CA GLU A 262 17.16 13.95 -20.10
C GLU A 262 16.21 13.53 -18.98
N LEU A 263 15.34 14.43 -18.52
CA LEU A 263 14.35 14.07 -17.53
C LEU A 263 13.43 12.98 -18.10
N PRO A 264 13.33 11.82 -17.44
CA PRO A 264 12.52 10.73 -17.94
C PRO A 264 11.05 11.13 -17.96
N LYS A 265 10.28 10.53 -18.87
CA LYS A 265 8.83 10.52 -18.69
C LYS A 265 8.53 9.51 -17.59
N TRP A 266 7.84 9.95 -16.55
CA TRP A 266 7.44 9.09 -15.45
C TRP A 266 5.92 8.89 -15.50
N GLU A 267 5.50 7.64 -15.30
CA GLU A 267 4.11 7.21 -15.12
C GLU A 267 3.96 6.61 -13.71
N ASP A 268 2.75 6.27 -13.28
CA ASP A 268 2.48 5.83 -11.90
C ASP A 268 3.27 4.56 -11.50
N SER A 269 4.26 4.74 -10.60
CA SER A 269 5.18 3.81 -9.89
C SER A 269 5.64 2.53 -10.61
N VAL A 270 6.96 2.38 -10.76
CA VAL A 270 7.63 1.24 -11.43
C VAL A 270 8.12 0.18 -10.43
N ASP A 271 8.15 0.48 -9.11
CA ASP A 271 8.67 -0.41 -8.06
C ASP A 271 7.59 -0.76 -7.01
N GLU A 272 7.28 -2.06 -6.86
CA GLU A 272 6.29 -2.59 -5.90
C GLU A 272 6.76 -2.56 -4.43
N LYS A 273 8.08 -2.54 -4.19
CA LYS A 273 8.71 -2.48 -2.86
C LYS A 273 8.78 -1.04 -2.33
N TYR A 274 8.95 -0.08 -3.24
CA TYR A 274 9.07 1.35 -2.91
C TYR A 274 8.10 2.16 -3.78
N PRO A 275 6.81 2.26 -3.39
CA PRO A 275 5.72 2.72 -4.27
C PRO A 275 5.80 4.19 -4.69
N HIS A 276 6.69 4.94 -4.05
CA HIS A 276 6.96 6.33 -4.40
C HIS A 276 8.14 6.45 -5.36
N VAL A 277 8.95 5.41 -5.57
CA VAL A 277 9.98 5.40 -6.62
C VAL A 277 9.28 5.25 -7.97
N VAL A 278 9.47 6.25 -8.82
CA VAL A 278 8.85 6.33 -10.14
C VAL A 278 9.85 6.11 -11.26
N TYR A 279 11.16 6.24 -10.98
CA TYR A 279 12.20 5.92 -11.94
C TYR A 279 13.54 5.65 -11.22
N GLU A 280 14.25 4.62 -11.64
CA GLU A 280 15.61 4.33 -11.18
C GLU A 280 16.57 4.20 -12.36
N GLU A 281 17.75 4.77 -12.22
CA GLU A 281 18.79 4.71 -13.23
C GLU A 281 20.16 4.55 -12.59
N ARG A 282 20.95 3.60 -13.11
CA ARG A 282 22.37 3.47 -12.76
C ARG A 282 23.22 4.02 -13.90
N CYS A 283 23.73 5.23 -13.74
CA CYS A 283 24.62 5.85 -14.70
C CYS A 283 26.06 5.39 -14.44
N LYS A 284 26.72 4.82 -15.46
CA LYS A 284 28.18 4.64 -15.42
C LYS A 284 28.87 5.99 -15.55
N ALA A 285 30.10 6.09 -15.05
CA ALA A 285 30.90 7.28 -15.26
C ALA A 285 31.10 7.50 -16.77
N TYR A 286 30.97 8.74 -17.23
CA TYR A 286 31.19 9.10 -18.62
C TYR A 286 32.69 9.25 -18.89
N ASP A 287 33.24 8.45 -19.80
CA ASP A 287 34.62 8.57 -20.29
C ASP A 287 34.63 9.48 -21.52
N ASN A 288 35.54 10.46 -21.51
CA ASN A 288 35.42 11.74 -22.21
C ASN A 288 35.78 11.70 -23.72
N GLU A 289 35.49 10.62 -24.47
CA GLU A 289 35.96 10.49 -25.86
C GLU A 289 34.93 10.81 -26.96
N GLN A 290 33.65 11.04 -26.67
CA GLN A 290 32.65 11.31 -27.72
C GLN A 290 31.56 12.31 -27.30
N SER A 291 31.83 13.61 -27.41
CA SER A 291 30.78 14.63 -27.61
C SER A 291 31.38 15.91 -28.20
N GLU A 292 30.87 16.34 -29.36
CA GLU A 292 31.18 17.65 -29.95
C GLU A 292 30.69 18.79 -29.03
N PRO A 293 31.41 19.93 -28.98
CA PRO A 293 31.02 21.08 -28.15
C PRO A 293 29.71 21.70 -28.68
N PRO A 294 28.79 22.13 -27.79
CA PRO A 294 27.59 22.86 -28.21
C PRO A 294 27.96 24.23 -28.80
N VAL A 295 27.13 24.66 -29.75
CA VAL A 295 27.16 25.98 -30.39
C VAL A 295 27.11 27.09 -29.33
N GLU A 296 27.94 28.12 -29.50
CA GLU A 296 28.01 29.32 -28.66
C GLU A 296 26.61 29.92 -28.41
N ASP A 297 26.13 29.86 -27.17
CA ASP A 297 24.98 30.62 -26.67
C ASP A 297 25.26 31.13 -25.25
N ASP A 298 24.77 32.33 -24.94
CA ASP A 298 25.27 33.23 -23.90
C ASP A 298 25.19 32.68 -22.45
N GLY A 299 26.37 32.42 -21.86
CA GLY A 299 26.78 32.75 -20.49
C GLY A 299 26.17 32.01 -19.27
N LEU A 300 24.94 31.49 -19.32
CA LEU A 300 24.26 30.93 -18.13
C LEU A 300 23.84 29.47 -18.27
N ASP A 301 23.34 29.06 -19.43
CA ASP A 301 23.04 27.65 -19.73
C ASP A 301 24.33 26.84 -19.89
N ALA A 302 25.43 27.49 -20.32
CA ALA A 302 26.76 26.91 -20.39
C ALA A 302 27.31 26.48 -19.02
N LEU A 303 27.11 27.29 -17.97
CA LEU A 303 27.61 26.97 -16.63
C LEU A 303 26.90 25.75 -16.04
N GLU A 304 25.59 25.66 -16.25
CA GLU A 304 24.81 24.53 -15.81
C GLU A 304 25.18 23.24 -16.56
N GLU A 305 25.47 23.35 -17.86
CA GLU A 305 25.97 22.27 -18.69
C GLU A 305 27.33 21.74 -18.19
N GLU A 306 28.22 22.63 -17.75
CA GLU A 306 29.49 22.25 -17.11
C GLU A 306 29.27 21.48 -15.79
N LEU A 307 28.28 21.90 -14.98
CA LEU A 307 27.97 21.22 -13.71
C LEU A 307 27.43 19.81 -13.94
N VAL A 308 26.48 19.64 -14.87
CA VAL A 308 25.91 18.32 -15.22
C VAL A 308 27.00 17.41 -15.77
N THR A 309 27.81 17.94 -16.69
CA THR A 309 28.90 17.19 -17.34
C THR A 309 29.95 16.78 -16.32
N GLY A 310 30.40 17.72 -15.47
CA GLY A 310 31.39 17.46 -14.44
C GLY A 310 30.94 16.41 -13.42
N LEU A 311 29.70 16.50 -12.93
CA LEU A 311 29.15 15.53 -11.99
C LEU A 311 28.90 14.14 -12.61
N SER A 312 28.69 14.07 -13.93
CA SER A 312 28.49 12.81 -14.66
C SER A 312 29.79 12.03 -14.91
N ARG A 313 30.96 12.61 -14.58
CA ARG A 313 32.28 11.94 -14.61
C ARG A 313 32.47 10.90 -13.48
N VAL A 314 31.48 10.73 -12.61
CA VAL A 314 31.42 9.65 -11.62
C VAL A 314 30.10 8.91 -11.74
N SER A 315 30.08 7.63 -11.37
CA SER A 315 28.83 6.86 -11.41
C SER A 315 27.84 7.35 -10.37
N TRP A 316 26.57 7.41 -10.74
CA TRP A 316 25.47 7.77 -9.85
C TRP A 316 24.34 6.76 -9.99
N GLU A 317 23.73 6.40 -8.87
CA GLU A 317 22.41 5.79 -8.83
C GLU A 317 21.39 6.90 -8.61
N LYS A 318 20.57 7.17 -9.62
CA LYS A 318 19.57 8.23 -9.59
C LYS A 318 18.22 7.59 -9.32
N VAL A 319 17.61 7.94 -8.19
CA VAL A 319 16.33 7.40 -7.76
C VAL A 319 15.33 8.53 -7.67
N ASP A 320 14.37 8.52 -8.56
CA ASP A 320 13.35 9.55 -8.68
C ASP A 320 12.09 9.11 -7.94
N VAL A 321 11.60 9.99 -7.07
CA VAL A 321 10.49 9.71 -6.15
C VAL A 321 9.35 10.70 -6.36
N SER A 322 8.11 10.24 -6.22
CA SER A 322 6.93 11.06 -6.40
C SER A 322 5.93 10.86 -5.27
N PHE A 323 5.57 11.97 -4.63
CA PHE A 323 4.53 12.05 -3.62
C PHE A 323 3.20 12.55 -4.21
N HIS A 324 2.99 12.44 -5.52
CA HIS A 324 1.80 12.99 -6.19
C HIS A 324 0.46 12.40 -5.66
N ARG A 325 0.49 11.17 -5.13
CA ARG A 325 -0.63 10.49 -4.46
C ARG A 325 -0.74 10.80 -2.96
N SER A 326 0.23 11.51 -2.39
CA SER A 326 0.26 11.93 -0.99
C SER A 326 -0.78 13.01 -0.69
N ARG A 327 -1.43 12.91 0.48
CA ARG A 327 -2.35 13.95 0.98
C ARG A 327 -1.63 15.26 1.37
N VAL A 328 -0.32 15.19 1.60
CA VAL A 328 0.55 16.32 1.95
C VAL A 328 1.57 16.61 0.83
N LYS A 329 1.27 16.25 -0.43
CA LYS A 329 2.17 16.39 -1.59
C LYS A 329 2.89 17.74 -1.71
N PHE A 330 2.27 18.84 -1.31
CA PHE A 330 2.87 20.19 -1.30
C PHE A 330 4.05 20.34 -0.31
N ALA A 331 4.29 19.37 0.57
CA ALA A 331 5.43 19.25 1.48
C ALA A 331 6.41 18.15 1.06
N ALA A 332 6.41 17.71 -0.21
CA ALA A 332 7.29 16.64 -0.73
C ALA A 332 8.78 16.83 -0.36
N HIS A 333 9.24 18.08 -0.29
CA HIS A 333 10.61 18.41 0.12
C HIS A 333 10.95 17.94 1.54
N SER A 334 10.01 18.00 2.48
CA SER A 334 10.23 17.56 3.87
C SER A 334 9.80 16.10 4.09
N ILE A 335 8.82 15.60 3.33
CA ILE A 335 8.34 14.21 3.41
C ILE A 335 9.46 13.22 3.06
N ILE A 336 10.25 13.51 2.02
CA ILE A 336 11.37 12.65 1.63
C ILE A 336 12.45 12.52 2.74
N GLN A 337 12.54 13.47 3.68
CA GLN A 337 13.51 13.44 4.78
C GLN A 337 13.00 12.69 6.03
N VAL A 338 11.68 12.62 6.23
CA VAL A 338 11.03 11.90 7.35
C VAL A 338 11.38 12.48 8.74
N LYS A 339 11.16 13.78 8.94
CA LYS A 339 11.48 14.47 10.20
C LYS A 339 10.71 13.97 11.43
N ASP A 340 9.46 13.56 11.21
CA ASP A 340 8.51 13.14 12.25
C ASP A 340 7.61 12.04 11.67
N HIS A 341 7.52 10.89 12.35
CA HIS A 341 6.71 9.75 11.94
C HIS A 341 5.23 10.10 11.75
N TYR A 342 4.67 11.02 12.54
CA TYR A 342 3.25 11.37 12.49
C TYR A 342 2.89 12.15 11.21
N MET A 343 3.73 13.13 10.86
CA MET A 343 3.52 14.00 9.69
C MET A 343 4.13 13.45 8.39
N HIS A 344 5.12 12.56 8.49
CA HIS A 344 5.90 12.07 7.35
C HIS A 344 5.90 10.53 7.25
N SER A 345 4.85 9.86 7.73
CA SER A 345 4.69 8.39 7.66
C SER A 345 4.85 7.84 6.23
N GLU A 346 4.39 8.59 5.23
CA GLU A 346 4.58 8.29 3.80
C GLU A 346 6.00 8.51 3.30
N GLY A 347 6.91 9.02 4.12
CA GLY A 347 8.35 9.07 3.86
C GLY A 347 9.09 7.91 4.55
N CYS A 348 8.52 7.21 5.54
CA CYS A 348 9.22 6.15 6.29
C CYS A 348 9.71 4.98 5.41
N TRP A 349 9.09 4.74 4.25
CA TRP A 349 9.61 3.80 3.24
C TRP A 349 10.95 4.24 2.68
N PHE A 350 11.21 5.55 2.58
CA PHE A 350 12.45 6.13 2.06
C PHE A 350 13.62 5.80 2.98
N LEU A 351 13.41 5.92 4.29
CA LEU A 351 14.38 5.43 5.28
C LEU A 351 14.60 3.93 5.11
N SER A 352 13.55 3.15 4.82
CA SER A 352 13.68 1.71 4.55
C SER A 352 14.43 1.40 3.25
N LEU A 353 14.28 2.24 2.22
CA LEU A 353 15.01 2.18 0.95
C LEU A 353 16.49 2.52 1.17
N ILE A 354 16.78 3.67 1.79
CA ILE A 354 18.15 4.06 2.17
C ILE A 354 18.80 2.98 3.04
N LYS A 355 18.07 2.39 4.00
CA LYS A 355 18.54 1.28 4.84
C LYS A 355 18.89 0.04 4.02
N ALA A 356 17.97 -0.47 3.19
CA ALA A 356 18.22 -1.63 2.36
C ALA A 356 19.40 -1.41 1.40
N ASN A 357 19.48 -0.20 0.85
CA ASN A 357 20.55 0.25 -0.02
C ASN A 357 21.89 0.38 0.72
N ALA A 358 21.90 0.80 1.99
CA ALA A 358 23.11 0.83 2.81
C ALA A 358 23.56 -0.57 3.26
N GLU A 359 22.62 -1.52 3.46
CA GLU A 359 22.88 -2.91 3.83
C GLU A 359 23.55 -3.73 2.70
N ASP A 360 23.15 -3.52 1.43
CA ASP A 360 23.71 -4.25 0.26
C ASP A 360 25.21 -4.03 0.04
N ALA A 361 25.80 -2.96 0.62
CA ALA A 361 27.24 -2.69 0.57
C ALA A 361 28.04 -3.20 1.78
N LEU A 362 27.36 -3.74 2.81
CA LEU A 362 27.95 -4.21 4.07
C LEU A 362 27.99 -5.73 4.20
N ILE A 363 27.44 -6.47 3.22
CA ILE A 363 27.33 -7.93 3.25
C ILE A 363 27.96 -8.52 2.00
N THR A 364 29.29 -8.60 1.95
CA THR A 364 29.92 -9.75 1.30
C THR A 364 29.95 -10.87 2.33
N THR A 365 29.23 -11.95 2.04
CA THR A 365 29.06 -13.20 2.82
C THR A 365 27.84 -13.23 3.76
N PHE A 366 27.05 -14.29 3.58
CA PHE A 366 25.85 -14.75 4.31
C PHE A 366 24.46 -14.46 3.71
N SER A 367 23.96 -15.51 3.06
CA SER A 367 22.54 -15.86 2.90
C SER A 367 21.77 -15.76 4.23
N ARG A 368 20.66 -15.00 4.25
CA ARG A 368 19.32 -15.51 4.59
C ARG A 368 18.24 -14.41 4.68
N ASN A 369 17.07 -14.80 4.17
CA ASN A 369 15.72 -14.30 4.47
C ASN A 369 15.26 -13.01 3.78
N GLY A 370 15.03 -13.11 2.47
CA GLY A 370 14.13 -12.21 1.74
C GLY A 370 12.67 -12.65 1.89
N ILE A 371 11.79 -11.71 2.23
CA ILE A 371 10.33 -11.85 2.14
C ILE A 371 9.87 -10.77 1.17
N SER A 372 9.32 -11.17 0.02
CA SER A 372 8.69 -10.26 -0.94
C SER A 372 7.17 -10.36 -0.79
N ILE A 373 6.51 -9.27 -0.40
CA ILE A 373 5.05 -9.15 -0.33
C ILE A 373 4.62 -8.31 -1.53
N VAL A 374 3.72 -8.83 -2.37
CA VAL A 374 3.20 -8.13 -3.56
C VAL A 374 1.82 -7.58 -3.23
N SER A 375 1.66 -6.26 -3.14
CA SER A 375 0.35 -5.61 -3.10
C SER A 375 -0.07 -5.24 -4.53
N GLN A 376 -1.11 -5.88 -5.08
CA GLN A 376 -1.66 -5.47 -6.37
C GLN A 376 -2.54 -4.23 -6.19
N SER A 377 -2.08 -3.08 -6.69
CA SER A 377 -2.90 -1.87 -6.78
C SER A 377 -3.87 -1.93 -7.98
N ARG A 378 -5.00 -1.26 -7.84
CA ARG A 378 -6.24 -1.34 -8.67
C ARG A 378 -6.12 -0.98 -10.17
N THR A 379 -4.94 -0.88 -10.78
CA THR A 379 -4.78 -0.33 -12.14
C THR A 379 -4.69 -1.35 -13.28
N SER A 380 -4.79 -2.65 -13.01
CA SER A 380 -5.04 -3.64 -14.06
C SER A 380 -6.28 -4.46 -13.72
N ALA A 381 -7.24 -4.53 -14.64
CA ALA A 381 -8.25 -5.59 -14.61
C ALA A 381 -7.51 -6.93 -14.47
N PRO A 382 -8.00 -7.87 -13.63
CA PRO A 382 -7.34 -9.16 -13.50
C PRO A 382 -7.19 -9.74 -14.91
N PRO A 383 -6.01 -10.23 -15.33
CA PRO A 383 -5.98 -11.09 -16.49
C PRO A 383 -6.97 -12.20 -16.15
N SER A 384 -8.03 -12.34 -16.95
CA SER A 384 -8.96 -13.45 -16.83
C SER A 384 -8.12 -14.70 -16.61
N LEU A 385 -8.35 -15.43 -15.51
CA LEU A 385 -7.69 -16.69 -15.20
C LEU A 385 -8.18 -17.75 -16.21
N LYS A 386 -7.86 -17.52 -17.49
CA LYS A 386 -8.03 -18.45 -18.58
C LYS A 386 -6.79 -19.33 -18.51
N LEU A 387 -6.95 -20.50 -17.90
CA LEU A 387 -6.08 -21.63 -18.11
C LEU A 387 -5.91 -21.84 -19.62
N ARG A 388 -4.82 -21.30 -20.19
CA ARG A 388 -4.45 -21.53 -21.59
C ARG A 388 -3.85 -22.94 -21.68
N VAL A 389 -4.71 -23.91 -21.96
CA VAL A 389 -4.30 -25.18 -22.55
C VAL A 389 -3.88 -24.89 -23.99
N SER A 390 -2.62 -25.18 -24.32
CA SER A 390 -2.09 -25.02 -25.67
C SER A 390 -2.68 -26.06 -26.63
N SER A 391 -3.36 -25.55 -27.66
CA SER A 391 -3.64 -26.11 -28.99
C SER A 391 -4.55 -27.35 -29.14
N LEU A 392 -5.64 -27.17 -29.90
CA LEU A 392 -6.09 -27.98 -31.05
C LEU A 392 -7.08 -27.12 -31.90
N PRO A 393 -7.30 -27.43 -33.19
CA PRO A 393 -7.57 -26.44 -34.24
C PRO A 393 -9.06 -26.10 -34.38
N SER A 394 -9.27 -24.93 -34.97
CA SER A 394 -10.52 -24.42 -35.52
C SER A 394 -11.24 -25.42 -36.43
N THR A 395 -12.49 -25.72 -36.13
CA THR A 395 -13.56 -25.93 -37.13
C THR A 395 -14.93 -25.84 -36.44
N MET A 396 -15.84 -25.13 -37.12
CA MET A 396 -17.28 -24.96 -36.87
C MET A 396 -17.75 -23.78 -35.99
N GLU A 397 -18.16 -22.79 -36.78
CA GLU A 397 -18.96 -21.59 -36.60
C GLU A 397 -20.44 -21.88 -36.23
N THR A 398 -21.06 -20.90 -35.55
CA THR A 398 -22.48 -20.47 -35.64
C THR A 398 -23.58 -21.26 -34.90
N THR A 399 -24.12 -20.71 -33.80
CA THR A 399 -25.55 -20.24 -33.66
C THR A 399 -25.81 -19.46 -32.35
N LEU A 400 -26.40 -18.24 -32.47
CA LEU A 400 -27.27 -17.46 -31.54
C LEU A 400 -26.71 -17.05 -30.16
N ILE A 401 -26.45 -15.78 -29.77
CA ILE A 401 -27.15 -14.46 -29.80
C ILE A 401 -28.47 -14.38 -29.01
N SER A 402 -28.41 -13.51 -28.00
CA SER A 402 -29.41 -12.81 -27.17
C SER A 402 -30.89 -12.82 -27.56
N ALA A 403 -31.74 -12.79 -26.53
CA ALA A 403 -32.99 -12.02 -26.56
C ALA A 403 -33.26 -11.36 -25.20
N SER A 404 -32.86 -10.09 -25.09
CA SER A 404 -33.53 -9.10 -24.26
C SER A 404 -34.82 -8.67 -24.97
N HIS A 405 -35.95 -8.78 -24.29
CA HIS A 405 -37.19 -8.10 -24.70
C HIS A 405 -37.26 -6.73 -24.04
N SER A 406 -37.19 -5.66 -24.83
CA SER A 406 -37.97 -4.45 -24.58
C SER A 406 -38.41 -3.89 -25.93
N LEU A 407 -39.73 -3.74 -26.05
CA LEU A 407 -40.42 -3.18 -27.20
C LEU A 407 -40.12 -1.68 -27.29
N SER A 408 -39.76 -1.20 -28.48
CA SER A 408 -39.95 0.19 -28.87
C SER A 408 -40.74 0.25 -30.18
N VAL A 409 -41.73 1.14 -30.18
CA VAL A 409 -42.59 1.45 -31.32
C VAL A 409 -41.86 2.44 -32.23
N SER A 410 -41.94 2.16 -33.53
CA SER A 410 -41.36 2.87 -34.67
C SER A 410 -41.81 4.33 -34.82
N TRP A 411 -40.97 5.19 -35.42
CA TRP A 411 -41.36 6.04 -36.56
C TRP A 411 -40.17 6.29 -37.49
N ASN A 412 -40.45 6.25 -38.79
CA ASN A 412 -39.53 6.32 -39.92
C ASN A 412 -39.05 7.76 -40.20
N SER A 413 -37.88 7.84 -40.85
CA SER A 413 -37.68 8.42 -42.19
C SER A 413 -36.64 9.54 -42.36
N VAL A 414 -35.84 9.34 -43.42
CA VAL A 414 -35.15 10.33 -44.29
C VAL A 414 -33.73 10.79 -43.91
N SER A 415 -32.75 10.09 -44.50
CA SER A 415 -31.41 10.53 -44.95
C SER A 415 -31.48 11.43 -46.21
N PRO A 416 -30.40 11.84 -46.93
CA PRO A 416 -28.93 11.73 -46.73
C PRO A 416 -28.16 13.04 -47.02
N THR A 417 -26.86 13.14 -46.75
CA THR A 417 -25.73 13.11 -47.73
C THR A 417 -24.56 13.86 -47.04
N SER A 418 -23.25 13.69 -47.23
CA SER A 418 -22.30 12.84 -47.97
C SER A 418 -20.93 13.14 -47.27
N SER A 419 -19.83 12.38 -47.28
CA SER A 419 -19.22 11.53 -48.30
C SER A 419 -17.98 10.82 -47.70
N ASN A 420 -17.73 9.57 -48.15
CA ASN A 420 -16.42 8.95 -48.50
C ASN A 420 -15.27 8.89 -47.47
N ARG A 421 -14.58 7.77 -47.17
CA ARG A 421 -14.18 6.54 -47.93
C ARG A 421 -13.73 5.47 -46.88
N ARG A 422 -14.19 4.20 -46.96
CA ARG A 422 -13.52 2.99 -47.53
C ARG A 422 -12.17 2.61 -46.88
N PHE A 423 -11.78 1.38 -46.53
CA PHE A 423 -12.30 0.00 -46.52
C PHE A 423 -11.36 -0.81 -45.59
N ALA A 424 -11.84 -1.89 -44.95
CA ALA A 424 -11.07 -2.89 -44.20
C ALA A 424 -10.53 -4.03 -45.14
N PRO A 425 -10.12 -5.21 -44.64
CA PRO A 425 -8.83 -5.63 -44.06
C PRO A 425 -8.12 -6.72 -44.91
N VAL A 426 -6.84 -7.04 -44.65
CA VAL A 426 -6.17 -8.23 -45.23
C VAL A 426 -5.28 -8.93 -44.21
N SER A 427 -5.53 -10.22 -44.04
CA SER A 427 -4.74 -11.23 -43.32
C SER A 427 -3.63 -11.81 -44.20
N SER A 428 -2.44 -12.08 -43.64
CA SER A 428 -1.54 -13.14 -44.13
C SER A 428 -0.41 -13.49 -43.14
N PHE A 429 -0.30 -14.79 -42.85
CA PHE A 429 0.78 -15.47 -42.12
C PHE A 429 1.89 -15.89 -43.10
N SER A 430 3.14 -16.00 -42.61
CA SER A 430 4.19 -16.87 -43.15
C SER A 430 5.11 -17.42 -42.04
N PHE A 431 5.39 -18.72 -42.11
CA PHE A 431 6.18 -19.56 -41.20
C PHE A 431 7.64 -19.73 -41.67
N VAL A 432 8.60 -19.92 -40.75
CA VAL A 432 9.81 -20.78 -40.93
C VAL A 432 10.14 -21.48 -39.60
N LYS A 433 10.51 -22.77 -39.68
CA LYS A 433 10.68 -23.76 -38.60
C LYS A 433 12.02 -24.50 -38.81
N LEU A 434 12.79 -24.80 -37.74
CA LEU A 434 13.87 -25.81 -37.64
C LEU A 434 14.41 -25.78 -36.17
N GLY A 435 14.71 -26.85 -35.41
CA GLY A 435 14.77 -28.30 -35.58
C GLY A 435 14.99 -29.00 -34.20
N LEU A 436 14.75 -30.31 -34.15
CA LEU A 436 14.61 -31.24 -32.98
C LEU A 436 15.90 -31.48 -32.14
N THR A 437 15.88 -32.04 -30.91
CA THR A 437 15.61 -33.45 -30.49
C THR A 437 15.69 -33.51 -28.93
N LYS A 438 14.93 -34.29 -28.15
CA LYS A 438 14.60 -35.73 -28.17
C LYS A 438 13.25 -35.99 -27.46
N ARG A 439 12.55 -37.03 -27.95
CA ARG A 439 11.29 -37.61 -27.44
C ARG A 439 11.50 -38.44 -26.16
N LEU A 440 10.51 -38.40 -25.27
CA LEU A 440 10.02 -39.57 -24.53
C LEU A 440 8.49 -39.70 -24.78
N SER A 441 8.02 -40.94 -24.76
CA SER A 441 6.82 -41.50 -25.41
C SER A 441 5.44 -41.04 -24.90
N PRO A 442 4.37 -41.15 -25.74
CA PRO A 442 3.01 -40.70 -25.43
C PRO A 442 2.15 -41.81 -24.81
N GLY A 443 1.25 -41.48 -23.87
CA GLY A 443 0.19 -42.43 -23.50
C GLY A 443 -0.61 -42.18 -22.22
N ARG A 444 -1.49 -41.16 -22.21
CA ARG A 444 -2.92 -41.22 -21.82
C ARG A 444 -3.46 -39.80 -21.67
N LYS A 445 -4.36 -39.41 -22.58
CA LYS A 445 -5.13 -38.16 -22.51
C LYS A 445 -6.13 -38.27 -21.35
N LEU A 446 -5.96 -37.48 -20.29
CA LEU A 446 -7.07 -37.11 -19.40
C LEU A 446 -7.73 -35.86 -19.99
N ILE A 447 -8.85 -36.03 -20.66
CA ILE A 447 -9.77 -34.94 -21.02
C ILE A 447 -10.91 -34.95 -20.00
N SER A 448 -11.26 -33.76 -19.51
CA SER A 448 -12.54 -33.40 -18.86
C SER A 448 -12.85 -33.97 -17.47
N ARG A 449 -12.32 -33.33 -16.42
CA ARG A 449 -12.96 -33.17 -15.09
C ARG A 449 -12.49 -31.86 -14.47
N GLN A 450 -12.90 -30.71 -15.01
CA GLN A 450 -12.68 -29.41 -14.37
C GLN A 450 -14.00 -28.94 -13.74
N ASN A 451 -13.94 -28.62 -12.43
CA ASN A 451 -15.00 -28.09 -11.57
C ASN A 451 -16.24 -28.98 -11.37
N CYS A 452 -16.07 -30.16 -10.78
CA CYS A 452 -17.18 -30.87 -10.17
C CYS A 452 -17.23 -30.53 -8.67
N LEU A 453 -18.35 -29.98 -8.20
CA LEU A 453 -18.68 -29.90 -6.77
C LEU A 453 -18.55 -31.31 -6.17
N ILE A 454 -17.64 -31.49 -5.21
CA ILE A 454 -17.56 -32.75 -4.46
C ILE A 454 -18.64 -32.68 -3.38
N LYS A 455 -19.89 -32.97 -3.77
CA LYS A 455 -20.97 -33.24 -2.82
C LYS A 455 -20.89 -34.72 -2.44
N VAL A 456 -20.26 -34.99 -1.31
CA VAL A 456 -20.29 -36.34 -0.73
C VAL A 456 -21.52 -36.42 0.16
N ARG A 457 -22.48 -37.28 -0.21
CA ARG A 457 -23.43 -37.80 0.77
C ARG A 457 -22.65 -38.77 1.65
N ALA A 458 -22.65 -38.53 2.95
CA ALA A 458 -22.16 -39.55 3.88
C ALA A 458 -22.94 -40.84 3.58
N SER A 459 -22.23 -41.93 3.31
CA SER A 459 -22.74 -43.29 3.15
C SER A 459 -22.03 -44.15 4.18
N THR A 460 -22.69 -44.45 5.29
CA THR A 460 -22.15 -45.35 6.32
C THR A 460 -22.34 -46.78 5.86
N ASP A 461 -21.27 -47.40 5.36
CA ASP A 461 -21.21 -48.85 5.24
C ASP A 461 -21.22 -49.48 6.65
N GLY A 462 -22.37 -50.07 7.01
CA GLY A 462 -22.44 -51.22 7.90
C GLY A 462 -22.59 -50.97 9.40
N ALA A 463 -23.73 -50.43 9.84
CA ALA A 463 -24.30 -50.76 11.16
C ALA A 463 -25.83 -50.61 11.14
N VAL A 464 -26.53 -51.69 10.79
CA VAL A 464 -28.00 -51.76 10.87
C VAL A 464 -28.40 -51.76 12.34
N ASN A 465 -29.02 -50.68 12.80
CA ASN A 465 -29.72 -50.66 14.08
C ASN A 465 -31.15 -51.22 13.89
N ALA A 466 -31.67 -51.93 14.89
CA ALA A 466 -32.86 -52.79 14.81
C ALA A 466 -34.23 -52.07 14.58
N LYS A 467 -34.25 -50.88 13.98
CA LYS A 467 -35.47 -50.10 13.69
C LYS A 467 -35.60 -49.56 12.25
N GLY A 468 -34.72 -49.92 11.32
CA GLY A 468 -35.00 -49.73 9.88
C GLY A 468 -35.13 -48.28 9.38
N GLU A 469 -34.62 -47.28 10.11
CA GLU A 469 -34.52 -45.90 9.63
C GLU A 469 -33.07 -45.62 9.16
N GLN A 470 -32.92 -45.31 7.87
CA GLN A 470 -31.66 -44.80 7.31
C GLN A 470 -31.37 -43.43 7.91
N ASN A 471 -30.17 -43.22 8.46
CA ASN A 471 -29.87 -42.05 9.27
C ASN A 471 -28.73 -41.21 8.65
N GLU A 472 -28.94 -40.63 7.46
CA GLU A 472 -27.91 -39.80 6.80
C GLU A 472 -28.52 -38.62 6.02
N ASP A 473 -28.75 -37.52 6.73
CA ASP A 473 -29.57 -36.41 6.22
C ASP A 473 -28.82 -35.07 6.11
N PHE A 474 -27.49 -35.12 5.98
CA PHE A 474 -26.66 -33.92 5.78
C PHE A 474 -25.69 -34.06 4.61
N VAL A 475 -25.40 -32.92 3.95
CA VAL A 475 -24.53 -32.84 2.77
C VAL A 475 -23.24 -32.14 3.14
N ILE A 476 -22.11 -32.76 2.80
CA ILE A 476 -20.80 -32.12 2.94
C ILE A 476 -20.49 -31.37 1.66
N GLU A 477 -20.32 -30.05 1.75
CA GLU A 477 -19.76 -29.23 0.67
C GLU A 477 -18.25 -29.12 0.89
N ASP A 478 -17.54 -30.01 0.22
CA ASP A 478 -16.12 -30.25 0.51
C ASP A 478 -15.19 -29.38 -0.34
N VAL A 479 -13.97 -29.19 0.17
CA VAL A 479 -12.88 -28.46 -0.48
C VAL A 479 -11.93 -29.41 -1.23
N PRO A 480 -11.41 -29.02 -2.39
CA PRO A 480 -10.43 -29.83 -3.11
C PRO A 480 -9.17 -30.10 -2.29
N HIS A 481 -8.64 -31.32 -2.43
CA HIS A 481 -7.36 -31.73 -1.86
C HIS A 481 -6.39 -32.11 -2.97
N LEU A 482 -5.09 -31.86 -2.80
CA LEU A 482 -4.07 -32.11 -3.84
C LEU A 482 -4.01 -33.57 -4.26
N THR A 483 -4.30 -34.52 -3.36
CA THR A 483 -4.35 -35.95 -3.69
C THR A 483 -5.46 -36.30 -4.68
N ASN A 484 -6.48 -35.46 -4.83
CA ASN A 484 -7.53 -35.64 -5.84
C ASN A 484 -6.96 -35.47 -7.27
N PHE A 485 -5.84 -34.76 -7.40
CA PHE A 485 -5.15 -34.51 -8.66
C PHE A 485 -3.82 -35.27 -8.77
N LEU A 486 -3.21 -35.61 -7.63
CA LEU A 486 -1.92 -36.30 -7.48
C LEU A 486 -2.08 -37.47 -6.50
N PRO A 487 -2.60 -38.64 -6.94
CA PRO A 487 -2.95 -39.74 -6.04
C PRO A 487 -1.77 -40.26 -5.20
N ASP A 488 -0.57 -40.23 -5.78
CA ASP A 488 0.66 -40.75 -5.16
C ASP A 488 1.46 -39.67 -4.40
N LEU A 489 0.82 -38.55 -4.02
CA LEU A 489 1.48 -37.47 -3.31
C LEU A 489 1.90 -37.93 -1.89
N PRO A 490 3.20 -37.88 -1.53
CA PRO A 490 3.65 -38.31 -0.22
C PRO A 490 3.12 -37.39 0.89
N SER A 491 2.85 -37.97 2.05
CA SER A 491 2.47 -37.24 3.27
C SER A 491 3.56 -37.35 4.33
N PHE A 492 3.77 -36.28 5.09
CA PHE A 492 4.78 -36.16 6.14
C PHE A 492 4.12 -35.89 7.50
N PRO A 493 4.73 -36.29 8.62
CA PRO A 493 4.22 -35.93 9.95
C PRO A 493 4.31 -34.42 10.17
N SER A 494 3.26 -33.83 10.74
CA SER A 494 3.21 -32.39 11.01
C SER A 494 4.32 -31.95 11.99
N PRO A 495 5.10 -30.90 11.66
CA PRO A 495 6.11 -30.33 12.56
C PRO A 495 5.56 -29.91 13.92
N LEU A 496 4.28 -29.58 13.96
CA LEU A 496 3.54 -29.21 15.18
C LEU A 496 3.56 -30.29 16.26
N LYS A 497 3.76 -31.57 15.90
CA LYS A 497 3.92 -32.66 16.88
C LYS A 497 5.10 -32.44 17.83
N LYS A 498 6.09 -31.66 17.42
CA LYS A 498 7.30 -31.33 18.21
C LYS A 498 7.25 -29.91 18.79
N SER A 499 6.17 -29.16 18.56
CA SER A 499 6.04 -27.79 19.04
C SER A 499 5.69 -27.75 20.52
N GLN A 500 6.48 -27.04 21.31
CA GLN A 500 6.21 -26.83 22.73
C GLN A 500 4.86 -26.12 22.96
N ALA A 501 4.48 -25.19 22.08
CA ALA A 501 3.23 -24.46 22.17
C ALA A 501 1.99 -25.35 21.96
N TYR A 502 2.11 -26.39 21.15
CA TYR A 502 1.00 -27.31 20.86
C TYR A 502 1.01 -28.58 21.74
N ALA A 503 2.12 -28.87 22.43
CA ALA A 503 2.26 -30.01 23.32
C ALA A 503 1.36 -29.95 24.56
N ILE A 504 0.94 -28.74 24.97
CA ILE A 504 0.05 -28.53 26.13
C ILE A 504 -1.44 -28.76 25.80
N VAL A 505 -1.80 -28.87 24.52
CA VAL A 505 -3.19 -28.97 24.07
C VAL A 505 -3.66 -30.43 24.11
N LYS A 506 -4.75 -30.73 24.84
CA LYS A 506 -5.29 -32.10 24.99
C LYS A 506 -5.58 -32.79 23.65
N ARG A 507 -6.06 -32.04 22.67
CA ARG A 507 -6.31 -32.50 21.29
C ARG A 507 -5.83 -31.45 20.32
N THR A 508 -4.55 -31.55 19.94
CA THR A 508 -3.87 -30.62 19.03
C THR A 508 -4.51 -30.62 17.65
N PHE A 509 -4.73 -31.80 17.06
CA PHE A 509 -5.09 -31.95 15.65
C PHE A 509 -6.59 -32.17 15.43
N VAL A 510 -7.11 -31.59 14.35
CA VAL A 510 -8.48 -31.86 13.88
C VAL A 510 -8.56 -33.21 13.17
N SER A 511 -9.69 -33.90 13.32
CA SER A 511 -9.97 -35.11 12.54
C SER A 511 -10.36 -34.72 11.11
N PRO A 512 -9.97 -35.48 10.07
CA PRO A 512 -10.53 -35.32 8.73
C PRO A 512 -12.07 -35.42 8.70
N GLU A 513 -12.65 -36.14 9.67
CA GLU A 513 -14.10 -36.33 9.84
C GLU A 513 -14.78 -35.24 10.68
N ASP A 514 -14.02 -34.28 11.23
CA ASP A 514 -14.61 -33.17 11.99
C ASP A 514 -15.34 -32.22 11.02
N MET A 515 -16.66 -32.07 11.19
CA MET A 515 -17.52 -31.24 10.34
C MET A 515 -18.15 -30.10 11.14
N VAL A 516 -18.47 -28.99 10.47
CA VAL A 516 -19.14 -27.80 10.99
C VAL A 516 -20.44 -27.60 10.22
N ALA A 517 -21.58 -27.65 10.92
CA ALA A 517 -22.89 -27.41 10.32
C ALA A 517 -23.04 -25.93 9.95
N GLN A 518 -23.55 -25.65 8.75
CA GLN A 518 -23.89 -24.28 8.33
C GLN A 518 -25.11 -23.75 9.08
N LYS A 519 -26.12 -24.60 9.31
CA LYS A 519 -27.34 -24.25 10.02
C LYS A 519 -27.48 -25.13 11.26
N ILE A 520 -27.45 -24.51 12.43
CA ILE A 520 -27.60 -25.22 13.73
C ILE A 520 -29.03 -25.15 14.27
N VAL A 521 -29.86 -24.24 13.75
CA VAL A 521 -31.29 -24.15 14.08
C VAL A 521 -32.08 -24.76 12.93
N VAL A 522 -32.64 -25.93 13.15
CA VAL A 522 -33.42 -26.67 12.14
C VAL A 522 -34.79 -27.03 12.72
N GLN A 523 -35.78 -27.21 11.84
CA GLN A 523 -37.05 -27.78 12.25
C GLN A 523 -36.88 -29.29 12.45
N LYS A 524 -37.67 -29.88 13.35
CA LYS A 524 -37.52 -31.28 13.79
C LYS A 524 -37.44 -32.28 12.63
N ASP A 525 -38.23 -32.06 11.59
CA ASP A 525 -38.38 -32.97 10.45
C ASP A 525 -37.78 -32.41 9.16
N SER A 526 -36.96 -31.35 9.26
CA SER A 526 -36.25 -30.77 8.11
C SER A 526 -34.85 -31.37 7.95
N PRO A 527 -34.33 -31.49 6.71
CA PRO A 527 -32.99 -32.01 6.49
C PRO A 527 -31.95 -31.16 7.22
N ARG A 528 -30.90 -31.83 7.73
CA ARG A 528 -29.85 -31.17 8.53
C ARG A 528 -28.98 -30.20 7.72
N GLY A 529 -29.03 -30.28 6.39
CA GLY A 529 -28.46 -29.28 5.49
C GLY A 529 -26.95 -29.40 5.27
N ILE A 530 -26.32 -28.27 4.91
CA ILE A 530 -24.93 -28.21 4.46
C ILE A 530 -23.97 -28.21 5.64
N HIS A 531 -22.87 -28.94 5.50
CA HIS A 531 -21.76 -29.01 6.44
C HIS A 531 -20.43 -28.74 5.71
N PHE A 532 -19.48 -28.14 6.42
CA PHE A 532 -18.14 -27.85 5.95
C PHE A 532 -17.10 -28.59 6.78
N ARG A 533 -15.92 -28.86 6.23
CA ARG A 533 -14.81 -29.44 7.01
C ARG A 533 -14.33 -28.44 8.06
N ARG A 534 -14.07 -28.92 9.28
CA ARG A 534 -13.50 -28.10 10.34
C ARG A 534 -12.07 -27.71 9.99
N ALA A 535 -11.77 -26.43 10.11
CA ALA A 535 -10.41 -25.91 9.93
C ALA A 535 -9.57 -26.12 11.20
N GLY A 536 -8.29 -26.43 11.02
CA GLY A 536 -7.34 -26.57 12.11
C GLY A 536 -6.06 -27.28 11.70
N PRO A 537 -5.12 -27.46 12.64
CA PRO A 537 -3.89 -28.19 12.37
C PRO A 537 -4.17 -29.67 12.11
N HIS A 538 -3.53 -30.23 11.09
CA HIS A 538 -3.63 -31.65 10.73
C HIS A 538 -2.38 -32.43 11.16
N GLU A 539 -2.57 -33.72 11.45
CA GLU A 539 -1.48 -34.64 11.82
C GLU A 539 -0.47 -34.90 10.70
N LYS A 540 -0.96 -34.86 9.46
CA LYS A 540 -0.19 -35.09 8.24
C LYS A 540 -0.19 -33.81 7.40
N VAL A 541 0.95 -33.49 6.82
CA VAL A 541 1.16 -32.40 5.87
C VAL A 541 1.64 -32.96 4.53
N TYR A 542 1.41 -32.24 3.45
CA TYR A 542 1.73 -32.70 2.08
C TYR A 542 2.85 -31.89 1.42
N PHE A 543 3.43 -30.96 2.18
CA PHE A 543 4.58 -30.20 1.78
C PHE A 543 5.67 -30.31 2.84
N LYS A 544 6.92 -30.55 2.41
CA LYS A 544 8.06 -30.45 3.32
C LYS A 544 8.40 -28.98 3.53
N PRO A 545 8.55 -28.52 4.79
CA PRO A 545 8.82 -27.12 5.09
C PRO A 545 9.95 -26.47 4.27
N GLU A 546 11.05 -27.19 4.10
CA GLU A 546 12.24 -26.76 3.37
C GLU A 546 12.02 -26.62 1.85
N GLU A 547 10.97 -27.24 1.30
CA GLU A 547 10.62 -27.18 -0.12
C GLU A 547 9.49 -26.17 -0.39
N VAL A 548 8.82 -25.68 0.65
CA VAL A 548 7.70 -24.73 0.52
C VAL A 548 8.22 -23.35 0.15
N ARG A 549 7.58 -22.77 -0.87
CA ARG A 549 7.70 -21.36 -1.22
C ARG A 549 6.31 -20.74 -1.20
N ALA A 550 6.02 -19.91 -0.21
CA ALA A 550 4.70 -19.31 -0.07
C ALA A 550 4.60 -17.99 -0.83
N CYS A 551 3.41 -17.59 -1.27
CA CYS A 551 3.17 -16.28 -1.86
C CYS A 551 1.93 -15.66 -1.22
N ILE A 552 2.01 -14.38 -0.87
CA ILE A 552 0.91 -13.63 -0.26
C ILE A 552 0.60 -12.44 -1.18
N VAL A 553 -0.67 -12.33 -1.58
CA VAL A 553 -1.19 -11.21 -2.36
C VAL A 553 -2.39 -10.60 -1.65
N THR A 554 -2.43 -9.28 -1.58
CA THR A 554 -3.59 -8.54 -1.10
C THR A 554 -4.22 -7.78 -2.26
N CYS A 555 -5.54 -7.90 -2.40
CA CYS A 555 -6.30 -7.32 -3.50
C CYS A 555 -7.47 -6.49 -2.99
N GLY A 556 -7.92 -5.52 -3.78
CA GLY A 556 -9.06 -4.68 -3.47
C GLY A 556 -8.72 -3.53 -2.49
N GLY A 557 -9.75 -2.88 -1.94
CA GLY A 557 -9.55 -1.73 -1.05
C GLY A 557 -9.08 -2.13 0.35
N LEU A 558 -8.42 -1.20 1.04
CA LEU A 558 -7.92 -1.37 2.42
C LEU A 558 -9.04 -1.74 3.40
N CYS A 559 -8.63 -2.42 4.47
CA CYS A 559 -9.47 -2.97 5.53
C CYS A 559 -8.60 -3.11 6.80
N PRO A 560 -9.11 -2.75 7.99
CA PRO A 560 -8.44 -3.07 9.25
C PRO A 560 -8.16 -4.58 9.34
N GLY A 561 -6.99 -4.97 9.85
CA GLY A 561 -6.62 -6.38 10.03
C GLY A 561 -5.79 -7.02 8.91
N ILE A 562 -5.66 -6.41 7.73
CA ILE A 562 -4.84 -6.97 6.62
C ILE A 562 -3.40 -7.26 7.07
N ASN A 563 -2.76 -6.31 7.76
CA ASN A 563 -1.38 -6.48 8.23
C ASN A 563 -1.26 -7.58 9.29
N THR A 564 -2.27 -7.75 10.13
CA THR A 564 -2.36 -8.85 11.10
C THR A 564 -2.45 -10.18 10.37
N VAL A 565 -3.31 -10.29 9.35
CA VAL A 565 -3.41 -11.50 8.51
C VAL A 565 -2.07 -11.83 7.85
N ILE A 566 -1.42 -10.86 7.22
CA ILE A 566 -0.11 -11.07 6.56
C ILE A 566 0.92 -11.55 7.58
N ARG A 567 1.05 -10.86 8.72
CA ARG A 567 1.97 -11.20 9.80
C ARG A 567 1.75 -12.63 10.26
N GLU A 568 0.50 -13.01 10.52
CA GLU A 568 0.17 -14.33 11.07
C GLU A 568 0.32 -15.47 10.05
N ILE A 569 0.15 -15.20 8.75
CA ILE A 569 0.53 -16.16 7.70
C ILE A 569 2.05 -16.38 7.72
N VAL A 570 2.83 -15.30 7.72
CA VAL A 570 4.30 -15.36 7.72
C VAL A 570 4.83 -16.05 8.98
N CYS A 571 4.37 -15.60 10.15
CA CYS A 571 4.72 -16.22 11.43
C CYS A 571 4.23 -17.67 11.50
N GLY A 572 3.07 -17.99 10.94
CA GLY A 572 2.57 -19.36 10.92
C GLY A 572 3.44 -20.27 10.05
N LEU A 573 3.78 -19.85 8.84
CA LEU A 573 4.67 -20.59 7.95
C LEU A 573 6.07 -20.77 8.58
N SER A 574 6.64 -19.71 9.13
CA SER A 574 7.99 -19.72 9.69
C SER A 574 8.05 -20.42 11.05
N ASN A 575 7.29 -19.96 12.04
CA ASN A 575 7.41 -20.42 13.42
C ASN A 575 6.72 -21.77 13.65
N MET A 576 5.60 -22.04 12.98
CA MET A 576 4.86 -23.29 13.19
C MET A 576 5.32 -24.41 12.27
N TYR A 577 5.65 -24.08 11.02
CA TYR A 577 5.99 -25.08 10.01
C TYR A 577 7.46 -25.10 9.61
N GLY A 578 8.27 -24.07 9.92
CA GLY A 578 9.70 -24.04 9.55
C GLY A 578 9.96 -23.65 8.09
N VAL A 579 8.98 -23.02 7.43
CA VAL A 579 9.09 -22.54 6.04
C VAL A 579 9.89 -21.23 6.04
N ASN A 580 10.97 -21.20 5.25
CA ASN A 580 11.92 -20.08 5.27
C ASN A 580 11.90 -19.20 4.00
N GLU A 581 11.14 -19.57 2.96
CA GLU A 581 11.03 -18.82 1.70
C GLU A 581 9.58 -18.38 1.42
N VAL A 582 9.37 -17.07 1.30
CA VAL A 582 8.11 -16.46 0.84
C VAL A 582 8.41 -15.60 -0.41
N LEU A 583 7.90 -16.03 -1.56
CA LEU A 583 8.10 -15.44 -2.89
C LEU A 583 6.89 -14.61 -3.36
N GLY A 584 7.09 -13.73 -4.34
CA GLY A 584 6.02 -12.99 -5.03
C GLY A 584 5.35 -13.76 -6.18
N ILE A 585 4.15 -13.32 -6.59
CA ILE A 585 3.24 -14.04 -7.49
C ILE A 585 3.80 -14.25 -8.91
N GLN A 586 4.56 -13.28 -9.41
CA GLN A 586 5.17 -13.30 -10.75
C GLN A 586 6.14 -14.47 -10.93
N GLU A 587 6.84 -14.86 -9.85
CA GLU A 587 7.80 -15.97 -9.91
C GLU A 587 7.12 -17.34 -9.95
N VAL A 588 5.91 -17.43 -9.38
CA VAL A 588 5.10 -18.65 -9.39
C VAL A 588 4.56 -18.89 -10.81
N GLU A 589 4.05 -17.85 -11.47
CA GLU A 589 3.53 -17.91 -12.84
C GLU A 589 4.63 -18.25 -13.85
N ARG A 590 5.80 -17.59 -13.75
CA ARG A 590 6.96 -17.85 -14.62
C ARG A 590 7.43 -19.31 -14.57
N ARG A 591 7.30 -19.96 -13.41
CA ARG A 591 7.81 -21.32 -13.16
C ARG A 591 6.79 -22.42 -13.38
N GLY A 592 5.51 -22.11 -13.59
CA GLY A 592 4.46 -23.10 -13.82
C GLY A 592 4.31 -24.13 -12.67
N LEU A 593 4.49 -23.69 -11.42
CA LEU A 593 4.49 -24.57 -10.26
C LEU A 593 3.08 -25.06 -9.92
N LYS A 594 2.98 -26.31 -9.44
CA LYS A 594 1.75 -26.83 -8.82
C LYS A 594 1.60 -26.17 -7.44
N MET A 595 0.49 -25.47 -7.21
CA MET A 595 0.29 -24.63 -6.03
C MET A 595 -0.99 -25.01 -5.26
N ALA A 596 -0.92 -24.91 -3.93
CA ALA A 596 -2.12 -24.80 -3.10
C ALA A 596 -2.57 -23.33 -3.09
N VAL A 597 -3.86 -23.08 -3.30
CA VAL A 597 -4.46 -21.75 -3.27
C VAL A 597 -5.41 -21.69 -2.07
N ALA A 598 -5.11 -20.79 -1.13
CA ALA A 598 -5.96 -20.49 0.01
C ALA A 598 -6.36 -19.01 -0.05
N GLY A 599 -7.65 -18.73 0.04
CA GLY A 599 -8.21 -17.39 0.10
C GLY A 599 -8.53 -16.98 1.54
N ILE A 600 -8.32 -15.71 1.87
CA ILE A 600 -8.86 -15.10 3.09
C ILE A 600 -9.76 -13.95 2.64
N PRO A 601 -11.08 -14.06 2.81
CA PRO A 601 -12.01 -13.14 2.18
C PRO A 601 -12.03 -11.81 2.93
N LYS A 602 -11.75 -10.72 2.21
CA LYS A 602 -11.60 -9.38 2.78
C LYS A 602 -12.74 -8.46 2.34
N THR A 603 -13.68 -8.24 3.25
CA THR A 603 -14.76 -7.26 3.14
C THR A 603 -15.04 -6.65 4.51
N ILE A 604 -15.23 -5.33 4.59
CA ILE A 604 -15.68 -4.68 5.82
C ILE A 604 -17.21 -4.65 5.90
N ASP A 605 -17.93 -4.89 4.80
CA ASP A 605 -19.39 -4.73 4.73
C ASP A 605 -20.13 -5.94 5.34
N ASN A 606 -19.40 -6.97 5.76
CA ASN A 606 -19.92 -8.23 6.28
C ASN A 606 -20.93 -8.94 5.35
N ASP A 607 -20.63 -8.88 4.05
CA ASP A 607 -21.52 -9.26 2.97
C ASP A 607 -21.28 -10.70 2.43
N ILE A 608 -20.60 -11.56 3.19
CA ILE A 608 -20.35 -12.96 2.83
C ILE A 608 -21.36 -13.86 3.55
N ALA A 609 -22.26 -14.50 2.79
CA ALA A 609 -23.41 -15.22 3.35
C ALA A 609 -23.07 -16.49 4.15
N VAL A 610 -21.90 -17.08 3.91
CA VAL A 610 -21.54 -18.38 4.50
C VAL A 610 -20.87 -18.23 5.87
N ILE A 611 -20.23 -17.08 6.13
CA ILE A 611 -19.46 -16.86 7.34
C ILE A 611 -20.24 -15.96 8.30
N ASP A 612 -20.06 -16.18 9.60
CA ASP A 612 -20.74 -15.40 10.63
C ASP A 612 -20.34 -13.91 10.58
N LYS A 613 -19.07 -13.67 10.27
CA LYS A 613 -18.46 -12.34 10.27
C LYS A 613 -17.22 -12.25 9.38
N SER A 614 -17.03 -11.13 8.67
CA SER A 614 -15.78 -10.79 7.98
C SER A 614 -14.84 -9.97 8.86
N PHE A 615 -13.51 -10.13 8.67
CA PHE A 615 -12.55 -9.40 9.52
C PHE A 615 -12.53 -7.92 9.16
N GLY A 616 -12.33 -7.07 10.17
CA GLY A 616 -12.37 -5.61 10.04
C GLY A 616 -13.78 -5.03 10.18
N PHE A 617 -14.82 -5.86 10.25
CA PHE A 617 -16.20 -5.41 10.45
C PHE A 617 -16.41 -4.77 11.83
N ASP A 618 -15.96 -5.42 12.92
CA ASP A 618 -16.14 -4.88 14.28
C ASP A 618 -15.41 -3.54 14.42
N THR A 619 -14.17 -3.48 13.89
CA THR A 619 -13.38 -2.25 13.86
C THR A 619 -14.10 -1.15 13.07
N ALA A 620 -14.70 -1.50 11.92
CA ALA A 620 -15.43 -0.54 11.11
C ALA A 620 -16.68 0.00 11.83
N VAL A 621 -17.42 -0.85 12.54
CA VAL A 621 -18.57 -0.46 13.37
C VAL A 621 -18.14 0.45 14.52
N GLU A 622 -17.01 0.14 15.18
CA GLU A 622 -16.48 0.94 16.28
C GLU A 622 -16.09 2.36 15.83
N GLU A 623 -15.39 2.50 14.70
CA GLU A 623 -15.06 3.84 14.17
C GLU A 623 -16.27 4.58 13.61
N ALA A 624 -17.22 3.86 13.01
CA ALA A 624 -18.49 4.45 12.59
C ALA A 624 -19.24 5.05 13.80
N GLN A 625 -19.27 4.34 14.93
CA GLN A 625 -19.85 4.83 16.17
C GLN A 625 -19.16 6.12 16.65
N ARG A 626 -17.82 6.21 16.59
CA ARG A 626 -17.10 7.44 16.97
C ARG A 626 -17.50 8.62 16.09
N ALA A 627 -17.68 8.41 14.79
CA ALA A 627 -18.14 9.44 13.87
C ALA A 627 -19.59 9.87 14.15
N ILE A 628 -20.47 8.91 14.49
CA ILE A 628 -21.85 9.18 14.90
C ILE A 628 -21.88 10.03 16.17
N ASN A 629 -21.10 9.66 17.20
CA ASN A 629 -21.05 10.40 18.45
C ASN A 629 -20.56 11.85 18.23
N ALA A 630 -19.58 12.06 17.36
CA ALA A 630 -19.13 13.40 16.99
C ALA A 630 -20.23 14.20 16.26
N ALA A 631 -20.99 13.56 15.36
CA ALA A 631 -22.13 14.19 14.70
C ALA A 631 -23.21 14.59 15.69
N HIS A 632 -23.54 13.71 16.63
CA HIS A 632 -24.55 13.95 17.68
C HIS A 632 -24.20 15.19 18.51
N VAL A 633 -22.97 15.25 19.05
CA VAL A 633 -22.50 16.41 19.84
C VAL A 633 -22.55 17.72 19.03
N GLU A 634 -22.16 17.68 17.76
CA GLU A 634 -22.20 18.85 16.88
C GLU A 634 -23.60 19.38 16.62
N VAL A 635 -24.60 18.50 16.49
CA VAL A 635 -25.97 18.89 16.13
C VAL A 635 -26.82 19.22 17.34
N GLU A 636 -26.56 18.58 18.48
CA GLU A 636 -27.17 18.93 19.77
C GLU A 636 -26.75 20.35 20.20
N SER A 637 -25.53 20.76 19.84
CA SER A 637 -24.97 22.08 20.21
C SER A 637 -25.52 23.25 19.38
N VAL A 638 -26.42 23.01 18.43
CA VAL A 638 -27.00 24.05 17.55
C VAL A 638 -28.51 23.89 17.41
N GLU A 639 -29.24 25.00 17.35
CA GLU A 639 -30.69 24.97 17.13
C GLU A 639 -31.02 24.41 15.74
N ASN A 640 -31.98 23.49 15.69
CA ASN A 640 -32.40 22.79 14.48
C ASN A 640 -31.22 22.11 13.75
N GLY A 641 -30.33 21.49 14.51
CA GLY A 641 -29.16 20.77 14.00
C GLY A 641 -29.53 19.45 13.34
N VAL A 642 -29.04 19.20 12.12
CA VAL A 642 -29.21 17.91 11.43
C VAL A 642 -27.86 17.36 11.00
N GLY A 643 -27.50 16.20 11.52
CA GLY A 643 -26.23 15.53 11.26
C GLY A 643 -26.41 14.37 10.32
N ILE A 644 -25.69 14.36 9.20
CA ILE A 644 -25.65 13.22 8.29
C ILE A 644 -24.27 12.58 8.39
N VAL A 645 -24.24 11.30 8.75
CA VAL A 645 -23.02 10.49 8.80
C VAL A 645 -23.07 9.45 7.69
N LYS A 646 -22.26 9.63 6.65
CA LYS A 646 -22.16 8.68 5.55
C LYS A 646 -21.24 7.52 5.93
N LEU A 647 -21.78 6.31 5.97
CA LEU A 647 -21.03 5.10 6.28
C LEU A 647 -20.83 4.22 5.04
N MET A 648 -19.88 3.30 5.15
CA MET A 648 -19.65 2.26 4.16
C MET A 648 -20.85 1.31 4.09
N GLY A 649 -21.04 0.67 2.93
CA GLY A 649 -22.19 -0.18 2.68
C GLY A 649 -22.68 -0.03 1.24
N ARG A 650 -21.87 -0.50 0.28
CA ARG A 650 -22.12 -0.34 -1.16
C ARG A 650 -23.37 -1.07 -1.61
N TYR A 651 -23.53 -2.29 -1.12
CA TYR A 651 -24.62 -3.21 -1.49
C TYR A 651 -25.41 -3.70 -0.27
N SER A 652 -24.82 -3.59 0.93
CA SER A 652 -25.45 -4.03 2.18
C SER A 652 -25.24 -3.04 3.32
N GLY A 653 -26.28 -2.86 4.13
CA GLY A 653 -26.32 -1.89 5.22
C GLY A 653 -25.78 -2.34 6.58
N PHE A 654 -25.02 -3.44 6.68
CA PHE A 654 -24.65 -4.02 7.97
C PHE A 654 -23.87 -3.07 8.89
N ILE A 655 -22.91 -2.31 8.36
CA ILE A 655 -22.13 -1.34 9.15
C ILE A 655 -23.08 -0.27 9.70
N ALA A 656 -23.92 0.31 8.84
CA ALA A 656 -24.88 1.33 9.23
C ALA A 656 -25.88 0.83 10.29
N MET A 657 -26.42 -0.37 10.11
CA MET A 657 -27.33 -1.00 11.07
C MET A 657 -26.65 -1.26 12.43
N HIS A 658 -25.44 -1.85 12.42
CA HIS A 658 -24.74 -2.19 13.67
C HIS A 658 -24.22 -0.94 14.39
N ALA A 659 -23.72 0.06 13.67
CA ALA A 659 -23.27 1.32 14.25
C ALA A 659 -24.44 2.10 14.87
N THR A 660 -25.61 2.09 14.22
CA THR A 660 -26.86 2.66 14.75
C THR A 660 -27.27 1.99 16.06
N LEU A 661 -27.34 0.65 16.07
CA LEU A 661 -27.70 -0.13 17.26
C LEU A 661 -26.67 0.04 18.40
N ALA A 662 -25.40 0.25 18.08
CA ALA A 662 -24.33 0.46 19.06
C ALA A 662 -24.32 1.88 19.63
N SER A 663 -24.58 2.91 18.81
CA SER A 663 -24.54 4.32 19.21
C SER A 663 -25.76 4.74 20.04
N ARG A 664 -26.97 4.25 19.71
CA ARG A 664 -28.26 4.67 20.30
C ARG A 664 -28.65 6.14 20.09
N ASP A 665 -27.72 7.00 19.69
CA ASP A 665 -27.93 8.44 19.45
C ASP A 665 -28.32 8.77 18.00
N VAL A 666 -28.89 7.77 17.29
CA VAL A 666 -29.26 7.87 15.87
C VAL A 666 -30.77 7.84 15.74
N ASP A 667 -31.34 8.84 15.07
CA ASP A 667 -32.77 8.96 14.84
C ASP A 667 -33.22 8.26 13.56
N CYS A 668 -32.34 8.18 12.56
CA CYS A 668 -32.66 7.58 11.26
C CYS A 668 -31.46 6.82 10.68
N CYS A 669 -31.68 5.59 10.26
CA CYS A 669 -30.72 4.76 9.54
C CYS A 669 -31.26 4.41 8.15
N LEU A 670 -30.54 4.82 7.10
CA LEU A 670 -30.87 4.60 5.70
C LEU A 670 -29.85 3.63 5.09
N ILE A 671 -30.36 2.51 4.57
CA ILE A 671 -29.55 1.39 4.02
C ILE A 671 -30.02 1.01 2.61
N PRO A 672 -29.16 0.38 1.77
CA PRO A 672 -29.51 0.00 0.41
C PRO A 672 -30.73 -0.93 0.33
N GLU A 673 -30.94 -1.77 1.34
CA GLU A 673 -32.02 -2.76 1.37
C GLU A 673 -33.40 -2.16 1.65
N SER A 674 -33.46 -0.99 2.31
CA SER A 674 -34.68 -0.33 2.76
C SER A 674 -34.96 0.91 1.92
N PRO A 675 -35.84 0.82 0.90
CA PRO A 675 -36.28 2.00 0.16
C PRO A 675 -36.93 3.03 1.07
N PHE A 676 -36.81 4.28 0.69
CA PHE A 676 -37.45 5.41 1.35
C PHE A 676 -37.79 6.47 0.30
N TYR A 677 -38.76 7.34 0.60
CA TYR A 677 -39.10 8.50 -0.23
C TYR A 677 -38.93 9.80 0.55
N LEU A 678 -38.68 10.89 -0.16
CA LEU A 678 -38.34 12.17 0.47
C LEU A 678 -39.55 12.97 0.94
N GLU A 679 -40.54 13.14 0.06
CA GLU A 679 -41.68 14.06 0.22
C GLU A 679 -43.02 13.32 0.36
N GLY A 680 -43.97 13.93 1.07
CA GLY A 680 -45.30 13.37 1.30
C GLY A 680 -45.45 12.74 2.68
N GLN A 681 -46.68 12.33 3.00
CA GLN A 681 -47.01 11.75 4.32
C GLN A 681 -46.20 10.47 4.54
N GLY A 682 -45.53 10.32 5.68
CA GLY A 682 -44.62 9.23 6.03
C GLY A 682 -43.23 9.30 5.38
N GLY A 683 -42.93 10.39 4.67
CA GLY A 683 -41.67 10.61 3.98
C GLY A 683 -40.54 11.10 4.89
N LEU A 684 -39.31 11.05 4.40
CA LEU A 684 -38.13 11.43 5.17
C LEU A 684 -38.18 12.88 5.66
N PHE A 685 -38.63 13.83 4.83
CA PHE A 685 -38.67 15.25 5.24
C PHE A 685 -39.69 15.53 6.33
N GLU A 686 -40.85 14.85 6.33
CA GLU A 686 -41.82 14.96 7.42
C GLU A 686 -41.23 14.41 8.72
N PHE A 687 -40.57 13.25 8.66
CA PHE A 687 -39.91 12.67 9.84
C PHE A 687 -38.79 13.58 10.40
N VAL A 688 -37.98 14.21 9.54
CA VAL A 688 -36.99 15.21 9.98
C VAL A 688 -37.68 16.37 10.69
N GLU A 689 -38.79 16.87 10.14
CA GLU A 689 -39.53 17.99 10.73
C GLU A 689 -40.10 17.65 12.11
N GLU A 690 -40.69 16.46 12.27
CA GLU A 690 -41.21 15.97 13.55
C GLU A 690 -40.08 15.84 14.58
N ARG A 691 -38.95 15.23 14.21
CA ARG A 691 -37.80 15.08 15.13
C ARG A 691 -37.19 16.41 15.54
N LEU A 692 -37.07 17.37 14.63
CA LEU A 692 -36.59 18.70 14.99
C LEU A 692 -37.54 19.43 15.96
N LYS A 693 -38.86 19.24 15.84
CA LYS A 693 -39.84 19.82 16.79
C LYS A 693 -39.79 19.14 18.15
N GLU A 694 -39.55 17.84 18.20
CA GLU A 694 -39.50 17.06 19.44
C GLU A 694 -38.18 17.27 20.20
N ASN A 695 -37.05 17.17 19.50
CA ASN A 695 -35.71 17.05 20.11
C ASN A 695 -34.80 18.26 19.83
N GLY A 696 -35.17 19.15 18.90
CA GLY A 696 -34.35 20.29 18.48
C GLY A 696 -33.15 19.94 17.59
N HIS A 697 -32.82 18.65 17.46
CA HIS A 697 -31.73 18.14 16.62
C HIS A 697 -32.06 16.73 16.10
N MET A 698 -31.28 16.26 15.12
CA MET A 698 -31.44 14.92 14.55
C MET A 698 -30.12 14.36 13.98
N VAL A 699 -29.88 13.07 14.14
CA VAL A 699 -28.77 12.33 13.52
C VAL A 699 -29.30 11.28 12.53
N ILE A 700 -28.80 11.36 11.29
CA ILE A 700 -29.10 10.45 10.19
C ILE A 700 -27.84 9.68 9.81
N VAL A 701 -27.87 8.36 9.94
CA VAL A 701 -26.84 7.46 9.41
C VAL A 701 -27.25 7.00 8.02
N LEU A 702 -26.36 7.17 7.05
CA LEU A 702 -26.62 6.89 5.64
C LEU A 702 -25.54 5.97 5.07
N ALA A 703 -25.90 4.76 4.67
CA ALA A 703 -24.99 3.90 3.91
C ALA A 703 -24.78 4.45 2.48
N GLU A 704 -23.56 4.39 1.96
CA GLU A 704 -23.22 4.93 0.63
C GLU A 704 -24.07 4.36 -0.53
N GLY A 705 -24.55 3.13 -0.41
CA GLY A 705 -25.41 2.50 -1.41
C GLY A 705 -26.90 2.87 -1.32
N ALA A 706 -27.34 3.54 -0.26
CA ALA A 706 -28.74 3.92 -0.10
C ALA A 706 -29.11 5.08 -1.05
N GLY A 707 -30.33 5.09 -1.60
CA GLY A 707 -30.86 6.23 -2.36
C GLY A 707 -30.16 6.55 -3.69
N GLN A 708 -29.36 5.62 -4.23
CA GLN A 708 -28.61 5.81 -5.48
C GLN A 708 -29.52 6.10 -6.70
N GLU A 709 -30.76 5.61 -6.67
CA GLU A 709 -31.80 5.87 -7.66
C GLU A 709 -32.14 7.36 -7.79
N TYR A 710 -32.14 8.11 -6.69
CA TYR A 710 -32.48 9.54 -6.70
C TYR A 710 -31.37 10.40 -7.28
N VAL A 711 -30.12 10.06 -6.95
CA VAL A 711 -28.95 10.80 -7.43
C VAL A 711 -28.76 10.56 -8.93
N ALA A 712 -28.98 9.32 -9.39
CA ALA A 712 -28.91 8.97 -10.80
C ALA A 712 -29.95 9.73 -11.66
N GLN A 713 -31.18 9.89 -11.16
CA GLN A 713 -32.22 10.68 -11.83
C GLN A 713 -31.88 12.18 -11.88
N SER A 714 -31.23 12.69 -10.84
CA SER A 714 -30.89 14.13 -10.73
C SER A 714 -29.75 14.56 -11.66
N TRP A 715 -28.83 13.66 -12.04
CA TRP A 715 -27.54 14.05 -12.62
C TRP A 715 -27.34 13.72 -14.12
N HIS A 716 -28.26 13.02 -14.79
CA HIS A 716 -28.04 12.50 -16.17
C HIS A 716 -26.64 11.85 -16.37
N ALA A 717 -26.08 11.26 -15.31
CA ALA A 717 -24.70 10.79 -15.31
C ALA A 717 -24.57 9.43 -16.00
N ALA A 718 -23.61 9.32 -16.91
CA ALA A 718 -23.22 8.04 -17.50
C ALA A 718 -22.74 7.09 -16.39
N ALA A 719 -23.07 5.79 -16.50
CA ALA A 719 -22.67 4.77 -15.53
C ALA A 719 -21.16 4.49 -15.64
N GLU A 720 -20.34 5.33 -15.02
CA GLU A 720 -18.90 5.14 -14.95
C GLU A 720 -18.58 3.90 -14.10
N LYS A 721 -17.53 3.16 -14.49
CA LYS A 721 -17.05 1.97 -13.79
C LYS A 721 -15.61 2.20 -13.33
N ASP A 722 -15.25 1.61 -12.20
CA ASP A 722 -13.86 1.55 -11.76
C ASP A 722 -13.03 0.58 -12.62
N ALA A 723 -11.70 0.59 -12.45
CA ALA A 723 -10.76 -0.27 -13.17
C ALA A 723 -10.97 -1.78 -12.93
N SER A 724 -11.74 -2.15 -11.88
CA SER A 724 -12.14 -3.53 -11.58
C SER A 724 -13.52 -3.88 -12.16
N GLY A 725 -14.18 -2.96 -12.85
CA GLY A 725 -15.47 -3.15 -13.51
C GLY A 725 -16.70 -2.86 -12.64
N ASN A 726 -16.55 -2.35 -11.40
CA ASN A 726 -17.67 -2.02 -10.53
C ASN A 726 -18.24 -0.64 -10.85
N ARG A 727 -19.57 -0.46 -10.78
CA ARG A 727 -20.24 0.83 -11.00
C ARG A 727 -19.85 1.83 -9.92
N LEU A 728 -19.32 3.00 -10.30
CA LEU A 728 -19.02 4.09 -9.36
C LEU A 728 -20.33 4.61 -8.76
N LEU A 729 -20.38 4.69 -7.44
CA LEU A 729 -21.53 5.27 -6.73
C LEU A 729 -21.40 6.79 -6.71
N LEU A 730 -22.54 7.47 -6.79
CA LEU A 730 -22.60 8.93 -6.64
C LEU A 730 -22.66 9.27 -5.14
N ASP A 731 -22.16 10.45 -4.76
CA ASP A 731 -22.18 10.88 -3.36
C ASP A 731 -23.59 11.28 -2.91
N VAL A 732 -24.33 10.30 -2.40
CA VAL A 732 -25.68 10.48 -1.86
C VAL A 732 -25.69 11.33 -0.59
N GLY A 733 -24.60 11.37 0.17
CA GLY A 733 -24.52 12.12 1.42
C GLY A 733 -24.61 13.63 1.20
N LEU A 734 -23.77 14.15 0.30
CA LEU A 734 -23.83 15.55 -0.10
C LEU A 734 -25.14 15.90 -0.80
N TRP A 735 -25.63 15.02 -1.68
CA TRP A 735 -26.90 15.23 -2.36
C TRP A 735 -28.08 15.32 -1.39
N LEU A 736 -28.18 14.41 -0.42
CA LEU A 736 -29.25 14.39 0.57
C LEU A 736 -29.16 15.63 1.48
N THR A 737 -27.95 16.01 1.87
CA THR A 737 -27.69 17.23 2.65
C THR A 737 -28.28 18.46 1.96
N GLN A 738 -28.03 18.60 0.66
CA GLN A 738 -28.54 19.73 -0.13
C GLN A 738 -30.07 19.67 -0.24
N LYS A 739 -30.66 18.48 -0.48
CA LYS A 739 -32.11 18.32 -0.60
C LYS A 739 -32.87 18.66 0.66
N ILE A 740 -32.38 18.23 1.83
CA ILE A 740 -32.97 18.58 3.12
C ILE A 740 -32.87 20.10 3.33
N LYS A 741 -31.68 20.68 3.10
CA LYS A 741 -31.49 22.14 3.22
C LYS A 741 -32.44 22.95 2.33
N ASP A 742 -32.58 22.55 1.07
CA ASP A 742 -33.46 23.21 0.11
C ASP A 742 -34.93 23.10 0.52
N HIS A 743 -35.38 21.92 0.96
CA HIS A 743 -36.76 21.71 1.39
C HIS A 743 -37.13 22.63 2.57
N PHE A 744 -36.32 22.62 3.64
CA PHE A 744 -36.64 23.39 4.84
C PHE A 744 -36.48 24.91 4.63
N THR A 745 -35.48 25.34 3.88
CA THR A 745 -35.28 26.77 3.58
C THR A 745 -36.35 27.32 2.64
N ASN A 746 -36.65 26.59 1.55
CA ASN A 746 -37.51 27.11 0.49
C ASN A 746 -39.00 26.84 0.73
N VAL A 747 -39.34 25.65 1.24
CA VAL A 747 -40.74 25.20 1.40
C VAL A 747 -41.24 25.52 2.81
N ARG A 748 -40.54 25.07 3.86
CA ARG A 748 -40.99 25.25 5.25
C ARG A 748 -40.64 26.60 5.87
N LYS A 749 -39.74 27.38 5.23
CA LYS A 749 -39.20 28.64 5.77
C LYS A 749 -38.61 28.49 7.17
N MET A 750 -38.00 27.33 7.44
CA MET A 750 -37.36 26.99 8.69
C MET A 750 -35.84 26.98 8.50
N ALA A 751 -35.12 27.69 9.37
CA ALA A 751 -33.66 27.66 9.36
C ALA A 751 -33.18 26.35 9.99
N ILE A 752 -32.33 25.61 9.28
CA ILE A 752 -31.73 24.36 9.74
C ILE A 752 -30.21 24.41 9.62
N ASN A 753 -29.51 23.78 10.55
CA ASN A 753 -28.05 23.72 10.59
C ASN A 753 -27.57 22.32 10.20
N MET A 754 -27.13 22.16 8.95
CA MET A 754 -26.66 20.87 8.44
C MET A 754 -25.19 20.61 8.80
N LYS A 755 -24.89 19.43 9.30
CA LYS A 755 -23.54 18.90 9.52
C LYS A 755 -23.37 17.61 8.74
N TYR A 756 -22.35 17.52 7.90
CA TYR A 756 -22.07 16.32 7.12
C TYR A 756 -20.72 15.74 7.52
N ILE A 757 -20.69 14.45 7.87
CA ILE A 757 -19.47 13.72 8.24
C ILE A 757 -19.31 12.52 7.32
N ASP A 758 -18.15 12.45 6.67
CA ASP A 758 -17.71 11.30 5.88
C ASP A 758 -16.45 10.67 6.52
N PRO A 759 -16.60 9.68 7.44
CA PRO A 759 -15.49 8.98 8.06
C PRO A 759 -14.91 7.84 7.21
N THR A 760 -15.26 7.71 5.92
CA THR A 760 -14.91 6.53 5.08
C THR A 760 -13.43 6.12 5.19
N TYR A 761 -12.50 7.08 5.13
CA TYR A 761 -11.07 6.76 5.24
C TYR A 761 -10.63 6.45 6.68
N MET A 762 -11.25 7.08 7.67
CA MET A 762 -10.97 6.83 9.09
C MET A 762 -11.47 5.44 9.51
N ILE A 763 -12.51 4.91 8.86
CA ILE A 763 -13.01 3.55 9.09
C ILE A 763 -12.06 2.49 8.49
N ARG A 764 -11.53 2.74 7.29
CA ARG A 764 -10.77 1.73 6.52
C ARG A 764 -9.27 1.69 6.79
N ALA A 765 -8.69 2.84 7.13
CA ALA A 765 -7.23 3.03 7.15
C ALA A 765 -6.66 3.05 8.57
N ILE A 766 -7.30 2.35 9.50
CA ILE A 766 -6.86 2.25 10.89
C ILE A 766 -6.42 0.83 11.24
N PRO A 767 -5.64 0.67 12.33
CA PRO A 767 -5.36 -0.64 12.90
C PRO A 767 -6.65 -1.34 13.35
N SER A 768 -6.70 -2.66 13.22
CA SER A 768 -7.80 -3.47 13.76
C SER A 768 -7.82 -3.45 15.29
N ASN A 769 -9.02 -3.45 15.86
CA ASN A 769 -9.22 -3.60 17.30
C ASN A 769 -8.85 -5.02 17.78
N ALA A 770 -8.94 -5.24 19.10
CA ALA A 770 -8.53 -6.51 19.71
C ALA A 770 -9.35 -7.73 19.19
N SER A 771 -10.67 -7.56 18.99
CA SER A 771 -11.56 -8.61 18.48
C SER A 771 -11.16 -9.03 17.07
N ASP A 772 -11.00 -8.06 16.17
CA ASP A 772 -10.58 -8.32 14.80
C ASP A 772 -9.14 -8.83 14.71
N ASN A 773 -8.23 -8.41 15.59
CA ASN A 773 -6.87 -8.95 15.63
C ASN A 773 -6.86 -10.46 15.96
N ILE A 774 -7.59 -10.87 16.99
CA ILE A 774 -7.72 -12.30 17.34
C ILE A 774 -8.33 -13.05 16.17
N TYR A 775 -9.37 -12.49 15.55
CA TYR A 775 -10.02 -13.13 14.42
C TYR A 775 -9.08 -13.27 13.21
N CYS A 776 -8.32 -12.22 12.85
CA CYS A 776 -7.31 -12.25 11.80
C CYS A 776 -6.24 -13.32 12.06
N THR A 777 -5.78 -13.45 13.30
CA THR A 777 -4.84 -14.50 13.71
C THR A 777 -5.41 -15.89 13.45
N LEU A 778 -6.64 -16.15 13.87
CA LEU A 778 -7.28 -17.45 13.68
C LEU A 778 -7.48 -17.77 12.18
N LEU A 779 -7.91 -16.79 11.37
CA LEU A 779 -8.05 -16.97 9.92
C LEU A 779 -6.73 -17.34 9.25
N ALA A 780 -5.69 -16.55 9.52
CA ALA A 780 -4.37 -16.73 8.95
C ALA A 780 -3.75 -18.09 9.30
N GLN A 781 -3.79 -18.47 10.58
CA GLN A 781 -3.23 -19.74 11.04
C GLN A 781 -3.98 -20.93 10.44
N ASN A 782 -5.30 -20.89 10.40
CA ASN A 782 -6.11 -21.95 9.77
C ASN A 782 -5.89 -22.06 8.26
N ALA A 783 -5.65 -20.94 7.57
CA ALA A 783 -5.31 -20.95 6.14
C ALA A 783 -3.95 -21.63 5.90
N VAL A 784 -2.95 -21.34 6.73
CA VAL A 784 -1.65 -22.02 6.70
C VAL A 784 -1.81 -23.50 7.00
N HIS A 785 -2.57 -23.86 8.03
CA HIS A 785 -2.82 -25.27 8.37
C HIS A 785 -3.45 -26.04 7.21
N GLY A 786 -4.46 -25.47 6.55
CA GLY A 786 -5.15 -26.10 5.42
C GLY A 786 -4.25 -26.25 4.21
N ALA A 787 -3.49 -25.20 3.87
CA ALA A 787 -2.55 -25.24 2.76
C ALA A 787 -1.43 -26.27 2.98
N MET A 788 -0.81 -26.29 4.17
CA MET A 788 0.21 -27.30 4.52
C MET A 788 -0.35 -28.71 4.54
N ALA A 789 -1.63 -28.86 4.93
CA ALA A 789 -2.37 -30.11 4.90
C ALA A 789 -2.82 -30.52 3.49
N GLY A 790 -2.49 -29.78 2.43
CA GLY A 790 -2.77 -30.17 1.04
C GLY A 790 -4.14 -29.79 0.52
N TYR A 791 -4.93 -29.01 1.27
CA TYR A 791 -6.17 -28.42 0.76
C TYR A 791 -5.87 -27.25 -0.20
N THR A 792 -6.73 -27.05 -1.19
CA THR A 792 -6.59 -25.99 -2.19
C THR A 792 -7.95 -25.51 -2.69
N GLY A 793 -8.04 -24.29 -3.23
CA GLY A 793 -9.29 -23.73 -3.73
C GLY A 793 -10.31 -23.43 -2.63
N PHE A 794 -9.84 -23.16 -1.41
CA PHE A 794 -10.68 -22.93 -0.23
C PHE A 794 -10.48 -21.54 0.36
N THR A 795 -11.44 -21.12 1.17
CA THR A 795 -11.41 -19.99 2.08
C THR A 795 -11.57 -20.50 3.52
N VAL A 796 -11.08 -19.72 4.49
CA VAL A 796 -11.36 -19.96 5.91
C VAL A 796 -12.34 -18.92 6.41
N GLY A 797 -13.31 -19.35 7.22
CA GLY A 797 -14.19 -18.45 7.95
C GLY A 797 -14.89 -19.11 9.13
N PRO A 798 -15.42 -18.32 10.07
CA PRO A 798 -16.24 -18.78 11.17
C PRO A 798 -17.64 -19.13 10.64
N VAL A 799 -18.10 -20.32 10.98
CA VAL A 799 -19.44 -20.82 10.72
C VAL A 799 -19.97 -21.33 12.05
N ASN A 800 -20.99 -20.70 12.59
CA ASN A 800 -21.52 -20.97 13.93
C ASN A 800 -20.41 -21.03 15.00
N SER A 801 -19.55 -20.00 15.02
CA SER A 801 -18.41 -19.85 15.95
C SER A 801 -17.30 -20.91 15.82
N ARG A 802 -17.32 -21.75 14.77
CA ARG A 802 -16.26 -22.71 14.46
C ARG A 802 -15.63 -22.38 13.12
N HIS A 803 -14.30 -22.41 13.03
CA HIS A 803 -13.63 -22.17 11.77
C HIS A 803 -13.76 -23.38 10.85
N ALA A 804 -14.10 -23.14 9.59
CA ALA A 804 -14.30 -24.17 8.59
C ALA A 804 -13.57 -23.82 7.28
N TYR A 805 -13.24 -24.86 6.51
CA TYR A 805 -12.80 -24.72 5.13
C TYR A 805 -14.02 -24.66 4.21
N ILE A 806 -14.14 -23.56 3.48
CA ILE A 806 -15.28 -23.24 2.64
C ILE A 806 -14.79 -23.16 1.18
N PRO A 807 -15.43 -23.84 0.22
CA PRO A 807 -15.07 -23.70 -1.20
C PRO A 807 -15.17 -22.26 -1.68
N ILE A 808 -14.18 -21.78 -2.46
CA ILE A 808 -14.15 -20.37 -2.92
C ILE A 808 -15.41 -20.01 -3.73
N ASN A 809 -15.93 -20.94 -4.55
CA ASN A 809 -17.16 -20.71 -5.31
C ASN A 809 -18.35 -20.41 -4.38
N ARG A 810 -18.43 -21.08 -3.23
CA ARG A 810 -19.54 -20.91 -2.29
C ARG A 810 -19.56 -19.52 -1.68
N VAL A 811 -18.39 -18.92 -1.47
CA VAL A 811 -18.24 -17.53 -0.98
C VAL A 811 -18.71 -16.51 -2.02
N THR A 812 -18.55 -16.81 -3.31
CA THR A 812 -18.88 -15.90 -4.42
C THR A 812 -20.30 -16.08 -4.99
N GLU A 813 -21.03 -17.11 -4.57
CA GLU A 813 -22.34 -17.46 -5.13
C GLU A 813 -23.45 -16.48 -4.72
N THR A 814 -23.44 -16.04 -3.47
CA THR A 814 -24.50 -15.19 -2.90
C THR A 814 -23.92 -14.14 -1.99
N GLN A 815 -24.41 -12.91 -2.13
CA GLN A 815 -24.07 -11.82 -1.22
C GLN A 815 -25.03 -11.82 -0.01
N ASN A 816 -24.49 -11.55 1.17
CA ASN A 816 -25.30 -11.34 2.37
C ASN A 816 -25.85 -9.92 2.38
N THR A 817 -27.12 -9.75 2.72
CA THR A 817 -27.79 -8.46 2.84
C THR A 817 -28.62 -8.42 4.10
N VAL A 818 -28.89 -7.21 4.61
CA VAL A 818 -29.79 -7.02 5.75
C VAL A 818 -31.19 -7.47 5.34
N LYS A 819 -31.75 -8.45 6.06
CA LYS A 819 -33.13 -8.86 5.90
C LYS A 819 -34.03 -7.94 6.73
N LEU A 820 -34.93 -7.20 6.06
CA LEU A 820 -35.82 -6.27 6.75
C LEU A 820 -36.85 -6.98 7.65
N THR A 821 -37.10 -8.26 7.39
CA THR A 821 -37.96 -9.14 8.20
C THR A 821 -37.24 -9.73 9.42
N ASP A 822 -35.92 -9.59 9.52
CA ASP A 822 -35.16 -10.13 10.63
C ASP A 822 -35.32 -9.30 11.92
N ARG A 823 -35.16 -10.01 13.05
CA ARG A 823 -35.24 -9.42 14.40
C ARG A 823 -34.22 -8.31 14.64
N MET A 824 -33.10 -8.31 13.90
CA MET A 824 -32.08 -7.24 14.01
C MET A 824 -32.58 -5.91 13.44
N TRP A 825 -33.22 -5.92 12.26
CA TRP A 825 -33.79 -4.71 11.68
C TRP A 825 -34.98 -4.21 12.52
N ALA A 826 -35.84 -5.12 12.99
CA ALA A 826 -36.94 -4.77 13.88
C ALA A 826 -36.45 -4.10 15.18
N ARG A 827 -35.32 -4.56 15.75
CA ARG A 827 -34.68 -3.90 16.91
C ARG A 827 -34.17 -2.51 16.58
N LEU A 828 -33.63 -2.30 15.38
CA LEU A 828 -33.18 -0.98 14.94
C LEU A 828 -34.37 -0.02 14.87
N LEU A 829 -35.44 -0.41 14.18
CA LEU A 829 -36.66 0.41 14.07
C LEU A 829 -37.25 0.74 15.45
N ALA A 830 -37.29 -0.24 16.35
CA ALA A 830 -37.76 -0.02 17.72
C ALA A 830 -36.84 0.89 18.54
N SER A 831 -35.53 0.90 18.25
CA SER A 831 -34.56 1.73 18.96
C SER A 831 -34.55 3.19 18.46
N THR A 832 -34.66 3.41 17.14
CA THR A 832 -34.66 4.76 16.55
C THR A 832 -36.06 5.38 16.51
N ASN A 833 -37.10 4.53 16.61
CA ASN A 833 -38.50 4.88 16.39
C ASN A 833 -38.73 5.52 15.00
N GLN A 834 -37.87 5.20 14.03
CA GLN A 834 -38.05 5.62 12.65
C GLN A 834 -39.16 4.80 11.97
N PRO A 835 -39.94 5.40 11.07
CA PRO A 835 -40.87 4.64 10.25
C PRO A 835 -40.10 3.77 9.25
N GLY A 836 -40.77 2.76 8.68
CA GLY A 836 -40.18 1.94 7.62
C GLY A 836 -39.95 2.69 6.30
N PHE A 837 -40.45 3.93 6.15
CA PHE A 837 -40.47 4.74 4.92
C PHE A 837 -41.03 4.02 3.67
N LEU A 838 -41.77 2.94 3.89
CA LEU A 838 -42.47 2.18 2.86
C LEU A 838 -43.94 2.60 2.88
N SER A 839 -44.56 2.79 1.72
CA SER A 839 -46.03 2.86 1.65
C SER A 839 -46.61 1.49 2.04
N CYS A 840 -47.77 1.47 2.70
CA CYS A 840 -48.41 0.23 3.17
C CYS A 840 -48.59 -0.84 2.07
N GLU A 841 -48.75 -0.41 0.81
CA GLU A 841 -48.91 -1.30 -0.35
C GLU A 841 -47.60 -2.04 -0.70
N VAL A 842 -46.45 -1.37 -0.64
CA VAL A 842 -45.14 -1.95 -0.98
C VAL A 842 -44.65 -2.94 0.08
N VAL A 843 -44.97 -2.72 1.35
CA VAL A 843 -44.65 -3.67 2.44
C VAL A 843 -45.38 -4.99 2.21
N GLN A 844 -46.68 -4.93 1.90
CA GLN A 844 -47.50 -6.11 1.70
C GLN A 844 -47.06 -6.91 0.46
N GLU A 845 -46.71 -6.24 -0.63
CA GLU A 845 -46.17 -6.87 -1.84
C GLU A 845 -44.82 -7.56 -1.61
N ARG A 846 -43.91 -6.93 -0.85
CA ARG A 846 -42.60 -7.54 -0.53
C ARG A 846 -42.70 -8.73 0.41
N VAL A 847 -43.52 -8.64 1.46
CA VAL A 847 -43.79 -9.78 2.34
C VAL A 847 -44.40 -10.94 1.56
N ASN A 848 -45.34 -10.66 0.66
CA ASN A 848 -45.92 -11.67 -0.21
C ASN A 848 -44.88 -12.27 -1.18
N ALA A 849 -43.97 -11.45 -1.75
CA ALA A 849 -42.92 -11.91 -2.65
C ALA A 849 -41.84 -12.74 -1.95
N GLU A 850 -41.39 -12.36 -0.75
CA GLU A 850 -40.43 -13.13 0.05
C GLU A 850 -41.01 -14.47 0.52
N ILE A 851 -42.29 -14.50 0.92
CA ILE A 851 -43.00 -15.74 1.20
C ILE A 851 -43.09 -16.61 -0.06
N PHE A 852 -43.34 -16.00 -1.23
CA PHE A 852 -43.40 -16.72 -2.50
C PHE A 852 -42.03 -17.28 -2.92
N ASP A 853 -40.94 -16.56 -2.69
CA ASP A 853 -39.57 -16.99 -2.96
C ASP A 853 -39.10 -18.06 -1.96
N GLU A 854 -39.48 -17.97 -0.67
CA GLU A 854 -39.26 -19.05 0.29
C GLU A 854 -40.02 -20.32 -0.14
N ILE A 855 -41.29 -20.21 -0.54
CA ILE A 855 -42.09 -21.32 -1.05
C ILE A 855 -41.50 -21.90 -2.35
N ASN A 856 -41.02 -21.06 -3.27
CA ASN A 856 -40.40 -21.51 -4.52
C ASN A 856 -39.02 -22.14 -4.29
N SER A 857 -38.23 -21.62 -3.36
CA SER A 857 -36.95 -22.22 -2.96
C SER A 857 -37.14 -23.59 -2.29
N MET A 858 -38.26 -23.80 -1.60
CA MET A 858 -38.67 -25.11 -1.09
C MET A 858 -39.13 -26.06 -2.21
N LYS A 859 -39.72 -25.56 -3.30
CA LYS A 859 -40.23 -26.39 -4.42
C LYS A 859 -39.18 -26.88 -5.42
N ILE A 860 -37.94 -26.38 -5.38
CA ILE A 860 -36.87 -26.80 -6.33
C ILE A 860 -36.12 -28.08 -5.87
N THR A 861 -36.50 -28.72 -4.76
CA THR A 861 -35.88 -29.98 -4.31
C THR A 861 -36.74 -31.25 -4.52
N SER A 862 -37.80 -31.18 -5.32
CA SER A 862 -38.45 -32.39 -5.85
C SER A 862 -38.71 -32.30 -7.34
N ILE A 863 -37.83 -32.91 -8.15
CA ILE A 863 -38.08 -33.88 -9.22
C ILE A 863 -36.76 -34.58 -9.53
#